data_AF-A0A8T1SJ10-F1
#
_entry.id   AF-A0A8T1SJ10-F1
#
_cell.length_a   1.000
_cell.length_b   1.000
_cell.length_c   1.000
_cell.angle_alpha   90.00
_cell.angle_beta   90.00
_cell.angle_gamma   90.00
#
_symmetry.space_group_name_H-M   'P 1'
#
loop_
_entity.id
_entity.type
_entity.pdbx_description
1 polymer ?
#
loop_
_entity_poly.entity_id
_entity_poly.type
_entity_poly.pdbx_seq_one_letter_code
_entity_poly.pdbx_strand_id
1 'polypeptide(L)'
;MDKILEAVMMSSYPNNVKQGLVRRVIEAIKQPMDSEQCWSMLEFSTKLYLMGDTKFKREIGKEVLEVYGHYHPEEFEEFFNVRFLLSLLQEGYGPVGKRSLYVLDYIHLGLQFILESPSASDIFSLLRIEVLRKVCERPGPKQCAKISKLLSQHPQCVPTGKHQILFCQQLIRCIGQFQCISEGEDDIMEFLDHVNKVSGLLQKIWRAQTSSILPSLKELFTIISSTEEQEAPSNALASVVQYVPLELMDGVIRNLTNDDSITDVQMMTAISRMIDWVSWPLGKNIDKWIIALLKGLAAVKKFSILIEVTLLKIEKVFSKLLYPIVREGALSVLLYMLLSFQHSHEAFHLLLPHIPRLVASLNKEDSNSATSCLEQLAELIHSMFFRFSGFPDLYEPVMEAVKALPIPNEDRIKHLLGQNAWTSQKNELACFYPRLASKSDTGKIGLINLGNTCYMNSIIQALFMASDFRHSVLNLTESNSQPLMTKLQWLFAFLEHSQRPAVSPEGFLSASWPPWFSPGAQQDCSEYLKYLLDRLHEEEKTGKRIYRKLKESNLMPQAEEHHYLNKTLIEKMFGGKMMTKIRCLKCLNVSSREEAFTDLSLAFPPSNRHVRRQSHTAVLPVEEIGPQIIEPPTKPQSQVTESPRRQRKHPVSGEPPVQLLPIETVGFQEAEGQETPFILRSDRDHVSLEAVKDPVLAFGEQTCGSEDSRSVPDLINYFLSPEVLTSENKYHCEKCASLQDAEKVAELTEGPHYLVLTLLRFSFDLRTMKRKKILDNVSIPLVLKLPVLVASEDSGEVCQNRNDRAASCNGFVSVVYDLCSVVVHSGVSSESGHYYCYARECTSTSASSPPRDGAPKSTSDKQLDFEIQWYLFNDTRVSFSSFESVSNVTSFFPKDTAYVLFYRQRPCKQSWAMHEAVSDAVRLHGEPSPTKDLMEAISKDNILYLQEQEKEARNRAAYISTLPKSPLWWRDFDRDKDDEGSSGGCGPAAGGGGSGSFHGLVF
;
A
#
# COMPACT_ATOMS: atom_id res chain seq x y z
N MET A 1 -60.31 -40.22 34.61
CA MET A 1 -59.06 -40.94 34.24
C MET A 1 -57.81 -40.17 34.69
N ASP A 2 -57.75 -38.87 34.44
CA ASP A 2 -57.02 -37.83 35.18
C ASP A 2 -56.32 -38.26 36.50
N LYS A 3 -57.03 -38.69 37.56
CA LYS A 3 -56.43 -39.06 38.86
C LYS A 3 -55.46 -40.24 38.78
N ILE A 4 -55.67 -41.17 37.85
CA ILE A 4 -54.73 -42.28 37.59
C ILE A 4 -53.47 -41.74 36.91
N LEU A 5 -53.62 -40.84 35.94
CA LEU A 5 -52.48 -40.19 35.29
C LEU A 5 -51.68 -39.33 36.29
N GLU A 6 -52.37 -38.61 37.18
CA GLU A 6 -51.77 -37.84 38.27
C GLU A 6 -50.97 -38.72 39.24
N ALA A 7 -51.57 -39.82 39.72
CA ALA A 7 -50.88 -40.79 40.56
C ALA A 7 -49.67 -41.43 39.85
N VAL A 8 -49.77 -41.77 38.56
CA VAL A 8 -48.66 -42.36 37.78
C VAL A 8 -47.54 -41.33 37.57
N MET A 9 -47.84 -40.07 37.29
CA MET A 9 -46.82 -39.01 37.12
C MET A 9 -46.14 -38.63 38.44
N MET A 10 -46.85 -38.71 39.58
CA MET A 10 -46.30 -38.44 40.91
C MET A 10 -45.61 -39.65 41.55
N SER A 11 -45.80 -40.86 41.02
CA SER A 11 -45.17 -42.09 41.52
C SER A 11 -43.64 -42.11 41.39
N SER A 12 -42.99 -42.94 42.19
CA SER A 12 -41.56 -43.29 42.07
C SER A 12 -41.25 -44.35 40.99
N TYR A 13 -42.24 -44.79 40.20
CA TYR A 13 -42.02 -45.83 39.19
C TYR A 13 -41.01 -45.41 38.11
N PRO A 14 -40.19 -46.35 37.58
CA PRO A 14 -39.34 -46.13 36.41
C PRO A 14 -40.13 -45.67 35.17
N ASN A 15 -39.49 -44.88 34.31
CA ASN A 15 -40.18 -44.21 33.18
C ASN A 15 -40.80 -45.20 32.17
N ASN A 16 -40.19 -46.37 31.94
CA ASN A 16 -40.77 -47.41 31.10
C ASN A 16 -42.06 -48.01 31.69
N VAL A 17 -42.13 -48.20 33.01
CA VAL A 17 -43.35 -48.63 33.72
C VAL A 17 -44.41 -47.53 33.65
N LYS A 18 -44.03 -46.27 33.90
CA LYS A 18 -44.93 -45.11 33.74
C LYS A 18 -45.50 -45.04 32.32
N GLN A 19 -44.67 -45.14 31.29
CA GLN A 19 -45.11 -45.09 29.89
C GLN A 19 -46.05 -46.27 29.53
N GLY A 20 -45.81 -47.47 30.07
CA GLY A 20 -46.72 -48.61 29.92
C GLY A 20 -48.11 -48.38 30.54
N LEU A 21 -48.18 -47.66 31.67
CA LEU A 21 -49.44 -47.27 32.30
C LEU A 21 -50.10 -46.09 31.56
N VAL A 22 -49.34 -45.09 31.13
CA VAL A 22 -49.82 -43.95 30.33
C VAL A 22 -50.47 -44.42 29.03
N ARG A 23 -49.88 -45.40 28.32
CA ARG A 23 -50.50 -45.98 27.11
C ARG A 23 -51.89 -46.56 27.39
N ARG A 24 -52.14 -47.16 28.55
CA ARG A 24 -53.48 -47.64 28.94
C ARG A 24 -54.46 -46.51 29.22
N VAL A 25 -53.99 -45.39 29.76
CA VAL A 25 -54.80 -44.17 29.89
C VAL A 25 -55.13 -43.61 28.50
N ILE A 26 -54.17 -43.57 27.58
CA ILE A 26 -54.36 -43.13 26.18
C ILE A 26 -55.38 -44.01 25.43
N GLU A 27 -55.29 -45.34 25.51
CA GLU A 27 -56.30 -46.21 24.87
C GLU A 27 -57.70 -46.04 25.47
N ALA A 28 -57.80 -45.68 26.76
CA ALA A 28 -59.08 -45.36 27.39
C ALA A 28 -59.63 -43.99 26.93
N ILE A 29 -58.78 -42.98 26.72
CA ILE A 29 -59.16 -41.66 26.20
C ILE A 29 -59.82 -41.75 24.81
N LYS A 30 -59.45 -42.74 23.98
CA LYS A 30 -60.04 -42.91 22.63
C LYS A 30 -61.51 -43.36 22.63
N GLN A 31 -62.07 -43.71 23.80
CA GLN A 31 -63.48 -44.04 23.94
C GLN A 31 -64.30 -42.77 24.20
N PRO A 32 -65.62 -42.75 23.88
CA PRO A 32 -66.50 -41.66 24.31
C PRO A 32 -66.46 -41.49 25.82
N MET A 33 -66.36 -40.23 26.27
CA MET A 33 -66.31 -39.83 27.68
C MET A 33 -67.35 -38.73 27.92
N ASP A 34 -67.70 -38.46 29.17
CA ASP A 34 -68.50 -37.26 29.48
C ASP A 34 -67.63 -36.00 29.53
N SER A 35 -68.26 -34.85 29.31
CA SER A 35 -67.56 -33.57 29.19
C SER A 35 -66.84 -33.15 30.47
N GLU A 36 -67.32 -33.54 31.67
CA GLU A 36 -66.64 -33.24 32.95
C GLU A 36 -65.32 -34.01 33.07
N GLN A 37 -65.29 -35.29 32.65
CA GLN A 37 -64.07 -36.07 32.56
C GLN A 37 -63.11 -35.57 31.47
N CYS A 38 -63.62 -35.08 30.33
CA CYS A 38 -62.82 -34.44 29.28
C CYS A 38 -62.17 -33.16 29.81
N TRP A 39 -62.94 -32.22 30.35
CA TRP A 39 -62.45 -30.98 30.95
C TRP A 39 -61.40 -31.23 32.06
N SER A 40 -61.66 -32.18 32.96
CA SER A 40 -60.73 -32.54 34.04
C SER A 40 -59.39 -33.07 33.52
N MET A 41 -59.40 -33.84 32.42
CA MET A 41 -58.19 -34.36 31.80
C MET A 41 -57.45 -33.30 30.95
N LEU A 42 -58.18 -32.40 30.28
CA LEU A 42 -57.62 -31.28 29.54
C LEU A 42 -56.91 -30.29 30.47
N GLU A 43 -57.49 -29.96 31.63
CA GLU A 43 -56.81 -29.15 32.65
C GLU A 43 -55.53 -29.84 33.13
N PHE A 44 -55.60 -31.13 33.48
CA PHE A 44 -54.46 -31.85 34.03
C PHE A 44 -53.33 -32.07 33.01
N SER A 45 -53.64 -32.35 31.75
CA SER A 45 -52.65 -32.51 30.67
C SER A 45 -52.01 -31.16 30.27
N THR A 46 -52.79 -30.08 30.27
CA THR A 46 -52.28 -28.70 30.13
C THR A 46 -51.29 -28.36 31.25
N LYS A 47 -51.65 -28.68 32.50
CA LYS A 47 -50.80 -28.52 33.68
C LYS A 47 -49.49 -29.33 33.57
N LEU A 48 -49.56 -30.59 33.12
CA LEU A 48 -48.37 -31.42 32.86
C LEU A 48 -47.46 -30.81 31.78
N TYR A 49 -48.03 -30.30 30.68
CA TYR A 49 -47.27 -29.71 29.58
C TYR A 49 -46.55 -28.41 29.99
N LEU A 50 -47.27 -27.48 30.63
CA LEU A 50 -46.77 -26.16 30.98
C LEU A 50 -45.88 -26.18 32.23
N MET A 51 -46.31 -26.88 33.29
CA MET A 51 -45.66 -26.89 34.60
C MET A 51 -44.78 -28.12 34.87
N GLY A 52 -44.65 -29.07 33.93
CA GLY A 52 -43.87 -30.30 34.14
C GLY A 52 -42.41 -30.03 34.54
N ASP A 53 -42.00 -30.54 35.71
CA ASP A 53 -40.62 -30.47 36.22
C ASP A 53 -39.58 -31.17 35.32
N THR A 54 -40.04 -32.12 34.52
CA THR A 54 -39.22 -33.05 33.74
C THR A 54 -39.72 -33.13 32.30
N LYS A 55 -38.79 -33.32 31.35
CA LYS A 55 -39.09 -33.48 29.92
C LYS A 55 -40.16 -34.56 29.68
N PHE A 56 -40.04 -35.69 30.39
CA PHE A 56 -41.00 -36.79 30.36
C PHE A 56 -42.43 -36.37 30.73
N LYS A 57 -42.66 -35.64 31.83
CA LYS A 57 -44.03 -35.17 32.19
C LYS A 57 -44.63 -34.26 31.12
N ARG A 58 -43.81 -33.43 30.48
CA ARG A 58 -44.25 -32.55 29.37
C ARG A 58 -44.56 -33.33 28.10
N GLU A 59 -43.76 -34.35 27.79
CA GLU A 59 -44.00 -35.28 26.68
C GLU A 59 -45.29 -36.08 26.88
N ILE A 60 -45.57 -36.57 28.09
CA ILE A 60 -46.85 -37.22 28.42
C ILE A 60 -48.02 -36.23 28.36
N GLY A 61 -47.86 -35.01 28.87
CA GLY A 61 -48.86 -33.95 28.72
C GLY A 61 -49.18 -33.66 27.25
N LYS A 62 -48.15 -33.60 26.40
CA LYS A 62 -48.27 -33.45 24.94
C LYS A 62 -49.03 -34.62 24.31
N GLU A 63 -48.62 -35.85 24.60
CA GLU A 63 -49.21 -37.07 24.02
C GLU A 63 -50.70 -37.18 24.37
N VAL A 64 -51.10 -36.81 25.59
CA VAL A 64 -52.52 -36.76 26.01
C VAL A 64 -53.29 -35.64 25.30
N LEU A 65 -52.75 -34.41 25.24
CA LEU A 65 -53.39 -33.30 24.53
C LEU A 65 -53.59 -33.60 23.03
N GLU A 66 -52.61 -34.23 22.40
CA GLU A 66 -52.71 -34.64 20.99
C GLU A 66 -53.75 -35.72 20.76
N VAL A 67 -53.97 -36.65 21.70
CA VAL A 67 -55.04 -37.64 21.59
C VAL A 67 -56.41 -36.98 21.80
N TYR A 68 -56.56 -36.06 22.77
CA TYR A 68 -57.83 -35.35 22.96
C TYR A 68 -58.23 -34.54 21.73
N GLY A 69 -57.32 -33.76 21.15
CA GLY A 69 -57.61 -32.93 19.97
C GLY A 69 -58.03 -33.70 18.72
N HIS A 70 -57.79 -35.01 18.64
CA HIS A 70 -58.28 -35.87 17.55
C HIS A 70 -59.59 -36.60 17.87
N TYR A 71 -59.82 -36.99 19.14
CA TYR A 71 -60.94 -37.88 19.52
C TYR A 71 -62.11 -37.15 20.20
N HIS A 72 -61.88 -35.97 20.79
CA HIS A 72 -62.88 -35.13 21.48
C HIS A 72 -62.74 -33.66 21.04
N PRO A 73 -62.98 -33.34 19.75
CA PRO A 73 -62.69 -32.02 19.18
C PRO A 73 -63.60 -30.91 19.71
N GLU A 74 -64.87 -31.21 20.03
CA GLU A 74 -65.84 -30.23 20.53
C GLU A 74 -65.46 -29.74 21.94
N GLU A 75 -65.14 -30.65 22.85
CA GLU A 75 -64.61 -30.30 24.19
C GLU A 75 -63.23 -29.63 24.12
N PHE A 76 -62.39 -30.01 23.15
CA PHE A 76 -61.09 -29.36 22.96
C PHE A 76 -61.24 -27.92 22.46
N GLU A 77 -62.20 -27.65 21.57
CA GLU A 77 -62.53 -26.29 21.13
C GLU A 77 -63.10 -25.44 22.28
N GLU A 78 -64.03 -25.99 23.07
CA GLU A 78 -64.59 -25.28 24.23
C GLU A 78 -63.51 -24.93 25.27
N PHE A 79 -62.57 -25.84 25.51
CA PHE A 79 -61.43 -25.63 26.41
C PHE A 79 -60.43 -24.60 25.88
N PHE A 80 -60.02 -24.71 24.60
CA PHE A 80 -58.99 -23.87 23.97
C PHE A 80 -59.57 -22.52 23.44
N ASN A 81 -60.55 -21.96 24.14
CA ASN A 81 -61.24 -20.75 23.72
C ASN A 81 -60.39 -19.46 23.83
N VAL A 82 -60.86 -18.41 23.14
CA VAL A 82 -60.25 -17.06 23.09
C VAL A 82 -59.89 -16.49 24.48
N ARG A 83 -60.73 -16.72 25.51
CA ARG A 83 -60.50 -16.18 26.86
C ARG A 83 -59.35 -16.90 27.57
N PHE A 84 -59.25 -18.21 27.43
CA PHE A 84 -58.14 -18.99 27.98
C PHE A 84 -56.81 -18.58 27.32
N LEU A 85 -56.78 -18.47 25.99
CA LEU A 85 -55.59 -18.08 25.24
C LEU A 85 -55.12 -16.65 25.57
N LEU A 86 -56.05 -15.73 25.79
CA LEU A 86 -55.74 -14.35 26.19
C LEU A 86 -55.06 -14.29 27.57
N SER A 87 -55.60 -14.99 28.58
CA SER A 87 -54.98 -15.11 29.90
C SER A 87 -53.60 -15.77 29.80
N LEU A 88 -53.48 -16.87 29.05
CA LEU A 88 -52.21 -17.58 28.83
C LEU A 88 -51.12 -16.70 28.21
N LEU A 89 -51.48 -15.78 27.30
CA LEU A 89 -50.55 -14.85 26.63
C LEU A 89 -50.24 -13.58 27.43
N GLN A 90 -51.17 -13.10 28.26
CA GLN A 90 -51.03 -11.84 29.01
C GLN A 90 -50.54 -12.05 30.45
N GLU A 91 -50.94 -13.13 31.11
CA GLU A 91 -50.69 -13.44 32.51
C GLU A 91 -49.70 -14.62 32.63
N GLY A 92 -50.02 -15.74 31.94
CA GLY A 92 -49.24 -16.97 31.96
C GLY A 92 -50.08 -18.17 32.43
N TYR A 93 -49.45 -19.15 33.09
CA TYR A 93 -50.14 -20.30 33.67
C TYR A 93 -49.51 -20.71 35.01
N GLY A 94 -50.16 -20.36 36.12
CA GLY A 94 -49.62 -20.56 37.47
C GLY A 94 -48.24 -19.87 37.62
N PRO A 95 -47.16 -20.60 37.98
CA PRO A 95 -45.81 -20.03 38.06
C PRO A 95 -45.16 -19.77 36.68
N VAL A 96 -45.77 -20.24 35.58
CA VAL A 96 -45.24 -20.11 34.22
C VAL A 96 -45.61 -18.74 33.65
N GLY A 97 -44.81 -17.72 33.99
CA GLY A 97 -45.08 -16.34 33.58
C GLY A 97 -45.08 -16.11 32.06
N LYS A 98 -45.81 -15.07 31.62
CA LYS A 98 -46.12 -14.68 30.22
C LYS A 98 -44.98 -14.59 29.17
N ARG A 99 -43.71 -14.78 29.55
CA ARG A 99 -42.53 -14.83 28.65
C ARG A 99 -41.97 -16.24 28.44
N SER A 100 -42.57 -17.25 29.07
CA SER A 100 -42.22 -18.67 28.90
C SER A 100 -42.35 -19.13 27.45
N LEU A 101 -41.34 -19.85 26.95
CA LEU A 101 -41.35 -20.43 25.60
C LEU A 101 -42.46 -21.50 25.45
N TYR A 102 -42.73 -22.24 26.53
CA TYR A 102 -43.73 -23.32 26.56
C TYR A 102 -45.16 -22.84 26.31
N VAL A 103 -45.47 -21.57 26.59
CA VAL A 103 -46.77 -20.96 26.25
C VAL A 103 -46.96 -20.94 24.73
N LEU A 104 -45.94 -20.52 23.97
CA LEU A 104 -46.03 -20.46 22.51
C LEU A 104 -46.04 -21.85 21.87
N ASP A 105 -45.28 -22.80 22.43
CA ASP A 105 -45.33 -24.20 21.96
C ASP A 105 -46.69 -24.85 22.27
N TYR A 106 -47.32 -24.58 23.42
CA TYR A 106 -48.66 -25.06 23.76
C TYR A 106 -49.72 -24.48 22.82
N ILE A 107 -49.68 -23.17 22.54
CA ILE A 107 -50.63 -22.53 21.63
C ILE A 107 -50.49 -23.10 20.22
N HIS A 108 -49.25 -23.33 19.76
CA HIS A 108 -49.00 -24.00 18.49
C HIS A 108 -49.51 -25.46 18.48
N LEU A 109 -49.44 -26.19 19.60
CA LEU A 109 -49.95 -27.56 19.75
C LEU A 109 -51.48 -27.65 19.71
N GLY A 110 -52.21 -26.64 20.19
CA GLY A 110 -53.67 -26.62 20.12
C GLY A 110 -54.22 -26.13 18.79
N LEU A 111 -53.54 -25.16 18.14
CA LEU A 111 -53.99 -24.59 16.86
C LEU A 111 -54.22 -25.65 15.77
N GLN A 112 -53.38 -26.68 15.70
CA GLN A 112 -53.49 -27.77 14.70
C GLN A 112 -54.82 -28.56 14.77
N PHE A 113 -55.53 -28.55 15.90
CA PHE A 113 -56.81 -29.27 16.06
C PHE A 113 -58.04 -28.39 15.79
N ILE A 114 -57.84 -27.08 15.64
CA ILE A 114 -58.92 -26.08 15.64
C ILE A 114 -58.99 -25.36 14.27
N LEU A 115 -58.12 -25.72 13.31
CA LEU A 115 -58.05 -25.07 11.98
C LEU A 115 -59.35 -25.13 11.18
N GLU A 116 -60.19 -26.13 11.42
CA GLU A 116 -61.45 -26.38 10.70
C GLU A 116 -62.70 -26.02 11.55
N SER A 117 -62.50 -25.50 12.77
CA SER A 117 -63.56 -25.21 13.72
C SER A 117 -64.20 -23.81 13.51
N PRO A 118 -65.43 -23.55 14.02
CA PRO A 118 -66.03 -22.22 13.96
C PRO A 118 -65.23 -21.15 14.74
N SER A 119 -64.64 -21.49 15.90
CA SER A 119 -63.86 -20.55 16.73
C SER A 119 -62.52 -20.14 16.12
N ALA A 120 -62.05 -20.84 15.07
CA ALA A 120 -60.77 -20.58 14.41
C ALA A 120 -60.59 -19.11 14.02
N SER A 121 -61.64 -18.47 13.47
CA SER A 121 -61.60 -17.06 13.02
C SER A 121 -61.28 -16.09 14.16
N ASP A 122 -61.87 -16.31 15.34
CA ASP A 122 -61.69 -15.42 16.49
C ASP A 122 -60.36 -15.67 17.18
N ILE A 123 -59.91 -16.93 17.24
CA ILE A 123 -58.58 -17.31 17.72
C ILE A 123 -57.48 -16.72 16.81
N PHE A 124 -57.62 -16.80 15.48
CA PHE A 124 -56.69 -16.13 14.55
C PHE A 124 -56.71 -14.61 14.73
N SER A 125 -57.87 -14.01 14.99
CA SER A 125 -58.01 -12.57 15.18
C SER A 125 -57.41 -12.08 16.51
N LEU A 126 -57.57 -12.84 17.60
CA LEU A 126 -56.84 -12.65 18.85
C LEU A 126 -55.32 -12.73 18.62
N LEU A 127 -54.85 -13.79 17.96
CA LEU A 127 -53.43 -14.02 17.77
C LEU A 127 -52.75 -12.93 16.92
N ARG A 128 -53.42 -12.37 15.90
CA ARG A 128 -52.92 -11.21 15.13
C ARG A 128 -52.59 -10.02 16.03
N ILE A 129 -53.39 -9.76 17.07
CA ILE A 129 -53.17 -8.66 18.01
C ILE A 129 -52.05 -9.05 18.98
N GLU A 130 -52.11 -10.25 19.55
CA GLU A 130 -51.18 -10.70 20.60
C GLU A 130 -49.76 -10.95 20.08
N VAL A 131 -49.55 -11.47 18.86
CA VAL A 131 -48.18 -11.62 18.31
C VAL A 131 -47.53 -10.26 18.02
N LEU A 132 -48.30 -9.27 17.58
CA LEU A 132 -47.81 -7.89 17.44
C LEU A 132 -47.48 -7.30 18.80
N ARG A 133 -48.37 -7.47 19.80
CA ARG A 133 -48.12 -7.03 21.18
C ARG A 133 -46.85 -7.66 21.75
N LYS A 134 -46.61 -8.95 21.51
CA LYS A 134 -45.39 -9.66 21.92
C LYS A 134 -44.14 -9.13 21.23
N VAL A 135 -44.15 -8.90 19.92
CA VAL A 135 -42.99 -8.30 19.23
C VAL A 135 -42.73 -6.87 19.71
N CYS A 136 -43.76 -6.10 20.05
CA CYS A 136 -43.61 -4.80 20.72
C CYS A 136 -43.05 -4.90 22.17
N GLU A 137 -43.19 -6.04 22.88
CA GLU A 137 -42.52 -6.29 24.18
C GLU A 137 -41.00 -6.52 24.05
N ARG A 138 -40.43 -6.46 22.82
CA ARG A 138 -39.02 -6.74 22.47
C ARG A 138 -38.51 -8.10 23.00
N PRO A 139 -38.97 -9.23 22.43
CA PRO A 139 -38.55 -10.57 22.87
C PRO A 139 -37.11 -10.89 22.44
N GLY A 140 -36.43 -11.75 23.21
CA GLY A 140 -35.13 -12.31 22.81
C GLY A 140 -35.23 -13.33 21.67
N PRO A 141 -34.10 -13.72 21.05
CA PRO A 141 -34.08 -14.48 19.80
C PRO A 141 -34.83 -15.82 19.88
N LYS A 142 -34.68 -16.57 20.98
CA LYS A 142 -35.37 -17.86 21.20
C LYS A 142 -36.91 -17.70 21.18
N GLN A 143 -37.44 -16.60 21.73
CA GLN A 143 -38.88 -16.33 21.75
C GLN A 143 -39.39 -15.81 20.39
N CYS A 144 -38.64 -14.92 19.73
CA CYS A 144 -38.96 -14.46 18.38
C CYS A 144 -38.97 -15.61 17.36
N ALA A 145 -38.05 -16.57 17.46
CA ALA A 145 -38.03 -17.73 16.59
C ALA A 145 -39.22 -18.68 16.82
N LYS A 146 -39.71 -18.80 18.06
CA LYS A 146 -40.96 -19.54 18.38
C LYS A 146 -42.19 -18.87 17.77
N ILE A 147 -42.30 -17.54 17.86
CA ILE A 147 -43.33 -16.75 17.15
C ILE A 147 -43.20 -16.98 15.63
N SER A 148 -41.97 -16.98 15.10
CA SER A 148 -41.70 -17.13 13.67
C SER A 148 -41.99 -18.54 13.14
N LYS A 149 -41.88 -19.58 13.99
CA LYS A 149 -42.35 -20.94 13.71
C LYS A 149 -43.88 -20.98 13.62
N LEU A 150 -44.58 -20.47 14.64
CA LEU A 150 -46.05 -20.43 14.68
C LEU A 150 -46.61 -19.69 13.46
N LEU A 151 -46.12 -18.48 13.18
CA LEU A 151 -46.55 -17.68 12.03
C LEU A 151 -46.11 -18.26 10.66
N SER A 152 -45.06 -19.08 10.63
CA SER A 152 -44.66 -19.83 9.44
C SER A 152 -45.57 -21.01 9.12
N GLN A 153 -46.25 -21.58 10.12
CA GLN A 153 -47.14 -22.75 9.98
C GLN A 153 -48.62 -22.34 9.91
N HIS A 154 -48.99 -21.22 10.53
CA HIS A 154 -50.33 -20.64 10.48
C HIS A 154 -50.28 -19.18 10.00
N PRO A 155 -50.12 -18.92 8.68
CA PRO A 155 -50.07 -17.57 8.11
C PRO A 155 -51.31 -16.73 8.41
N GLN A 156 -52.45 -17.36 8.72
CA GLN A 156 -53.69 -16.72 9.16
C GLN A 156 -53.47 -15.82 10.40
N CYS A 157 -52.53 -16.17 11.27
CA CYS A 157 -52.19 -15.42 12.49
C CYS A 157 -51.29 -14.19 12.25
N VAL A 158 -50.76 -14.00 11.04
CA VAL A 158 -49.91 -12.84 10.72
C VAL A 158 -50.74 -11.55 10.73
N PRO A 159 -50.29 -10.46 11.38
CA PRO A 159 -51.00 -9.19 11.37
C PRO A 159 -51.24 -8.66 9.96
N THR A 160 -52.37 -8.00 9.73
CA THR A 160 -52.82 -7.56 8.39
C THR A 160 -52.88 -6.04 8.25
N GLY A 161 -52.83 -5.55 7.01
CA GLY A 161 -52.89 -4.10 6.69
C GLY A 161 -51.77 -3.30 7.38
N LYS A 162 -52.10 -2.14 7.95
CA LYS A 162 -51.13 -1.27 8.66
C LYS A 162 -50.39 -1.98 9.79
N HIS A 163 -51.03 -2.94 10.46
CA HIS A 163 -50.42 -3.72 11.54
C HIS A 163 -49.34 -4.68 11.04
N GLN A 164 -49.39 -5.13 9.78
CA GLN A 164 -48.33 -5.93 9.18
C GLN A 164 -47.03 -5.13 9.02
N ILE A 165 -47.14 -3.88 8.59
CA ILE A 165 -45.99 -2.97 8.42
C ILE A 165 -45.34 -2.73 9.78
N LEU A 166 -46.13 -2.36 10.79
CA LEU A 166 -45.66 -2.17 12.16
C LEU A 166 -45.02 -3.45 12.74
N PHE A 167 -45.61 -4.62 12.46
CA PHE A 167 -45.04 -5.91 12.86
C PHE A 167 -43.63 -6.13 12.27
N CYS A 168 -43.45 -5.87 10.97
CA CYS A 168 -42.14 -6.01 10.32
C CYS A 168 -41.11 -5.05 10.90
N GLN A 169 -41.49 -3.78 11.12
CA GLN A 169 -40.62 -2.75 11.70
C GLN A 169 -40.18 -3.11 13.14
N GLN A 170 -41.12 -3.52 14.00
CA GLN A 170 -40.80 -3.92 15.37
C GLN A 170 -39.99 -5.23 15.40
N LEU A 171 -40.21 -6.16 14.46
CA LEU A 171 -39.42 -7.39 14.37
C LEU A 171 -37.97 -7.11 13.96
N ILE A 172 -37.73 -6.14 13.07
CA ILE A 172 -36.38 -5.65 12.74
C ILE A 172 -35.71 -4.98 13.94
N ARG A 173 -36.44 -4.18 14.73
CA ARG A 173 -35.91 -3.65 16.01
C ARG A 173 -35.53 -4.75 17.00
N CYS A 174 -36.28 -5.86 17.05
CA CYS A 174 -35.90 -7.03 17.86
C CYS A 174 -34.59 -7.64 17.32
N ILE A 175 -34.46 -7.83 16.00
CA ILE A 175 -33.22 -8.32 15.38
C ILE A 175 -32.02 -7.42 15.71
N GLY A 176 -32.21 -6.09 15.68
CA GLY A 176 -31.20 -5.11 16.09
C GLY A 176 -30.75 -5.22 17.55
N GLN A 177 -31.50 -5.94 18.40
CA GLN A 177 -31.22 -6.14 19.83
C GLN A 177 -30.87 -7.60 20.17
N PHE A 178 -30.73 -8.47 19.16
CA PHE A 178 -30.29 -9.85 19.37
C PHE A 178 -28.78 -9.92 19.62
N GLN A 179 -28.40 -10.18 20.86
CA GLN A 179 -27.03 -10.48 21.29
C GLN A 179 -26.89 -11.98 21.58
N CYS A 180 -25.72 -12.55 21.28
CA CYS A 180 -25.30 -13.83 21.86
C CYS A 180 -24.34 -13.51 23.02
N ILE A 181 -24.57 -14.13 24.18
CA ILE A 181 -23.82 -13.86 25.43
C ILE A 181 -22.87 -15.04 25.76
N SER A 182 -23.02 -16.17 25.05
CA SER A 182 -22.18 -17.36 25.21
C SER A 182 -21.15 -17.44 24.08
N GLU A 183 -19.95 -17.89 24.44
CA GLU A 183 -18.84 -18.16 23.51
C GLU A 183 -18.86 -19.63 23.02
N GLY A 184 -19.80 -20.46 23.50
CA GLY A 184 -19.91 -21.86 23.10
C GLY A 184 -20.47 -22.05 21.69
N GLU A 185 -19.85 -22.94 20.91
CA GLU A 185 -20.23 -23.24 19.52
C GLU A 185 -21.72 -23.62 19.36
N ASP A 186 -22.25 -24.46 20.26
CA ASP A 186 -23.67 -24.86 20.25
C ASP A 186 -24.62 -23.67 20.46
N ASP A 187 -24.32 -22.75 21.39
CA ASP A 187 -25.11 -21.54 21.64
C ASP A 187 -25.04 -20.57 20.45
N ILE A 188 -23.86 -20.45 19.83
CA ILE A 188 -23.65 -19.65 18.61
C ILE A 188 -24.47 -20.22 17.44
N MET A 189 -24.47 -21.54 17.26
CA MET A 189 -25.25 -22.22 16.22
C MET A 189 -26.76 -22.11 16.47
N GLU A 190 -27.21 -22.26 17.72
CA GLU A 190 -28.61 -22.06 18.12
C GLU A 190 -29.03 -20.59 17.94
N PHE A 191 -28.15 -19.63 18.21
CA PHE A 191 -28.38 -18.21 17.94
C PHE A 191 -28.55 -17.94 16.43
N LEU A 192 -27.63 -18.42 15.59
CA LEU A 192 -27.68 -18.25 14.14
C LEU A 192 -28.96 -18.86 13.53
N ASP A 193 -29.34 -20.07 13.96
CA ASP A 193 -30.61 -20.71 13.58
C ASP A 193 -31.84 -19.88 14.01
N HIS A 194 -31.86 -19.36 15.23
CA HIS A 194 -32.92 -18.48 15.68
C HIS A 194 -33.03 -17.18 14.86
N VAL A 195 -31.92 -16.50 14.58
CA VAL A 195 -31.91 -15.29 13.73
C VAL A 195 -32.38 -15.62 12.32
N ASN A 196 -31.96 -16.77 11.76
CA ASN A 196 -32.39 -17.22 10.43
C ASN A 196 -33.90 -17.54 10.38
N LYS A 197 -34.45 -18.16 11.43
CA LYS A 197 -35.91 -18.40 11.56
C LYS A 197 -36.72 -17.10 11.61
N VAL A 198 -36.20 -16.06 12.28
CA VAL A 198 -36.87 -14.76 12.40
C VAL A 198 -36.81 -13.95 11.09
N SER A 199 -35.62 -13.86 10.48
CA SER A 199 -35.44 -13.18 9.18
C SER A 199 -36.14 -13.94 8.04
N GLY A 200 -36.21 -15.27 8.11
CA GLY A 200 -37.00 -16.10 7.19
C GLY A 200 -38.52 -15.85 7.29
N LEU A 201 -39.06 -15.42 8.43
CA LEU A 201 -40.44 -14.95 8.52
C LEU A 201 -40.61 -13.62 7.76
N LEU A 202 -39.70 -12.66 7.94
CA LEU A 202 -39.74 -11.39 7.19
C LEU A 202 -39.72 -11.65 5.68
N GLN A 203 -38.87 -12.57 5.19
CA GLN A 203 -38.88 -12.97 3.77
C GLN A 203 -40.24 -13.50 3.31
N LYS A 204 -40.90 -14.37 4.10
CA LYS A 204 -42.25 -14.89 3.76
C LYS A 204 -43.30 -13.78 3.70
N ILE A 205 -43.30 -12.87 4.67
CA ILE A 205 -44.24 -11.74 4.71
C ILE A 205 -44.01 -10.80 3.51
N TRP A 206 -42.76 -10.49 3.17
CA TRP A 206 -42.41 -9.65 2.02
C TRP A 206 -42.73 -10.28 0.67
N ARG A 207 -42.59 -11.61 0.54
CA ARG A 207 -43.04 -12.36 -0.66
C ARG A 207 -44.56 -12.33 -0.83
N ALA A 208 -45.33 -12.30 0.26
CA ALA A 208 -46.78 -12.16 0.23
C ALA A 208 -47.24 -10.71 0.00
N GLN A 209 -46.52 -9.73 0.55
CA GLN A 209 -46.90 -8.31 0.51
C GLN A 209 -45.66 -7.40 0.35
N THR A 210 -45.26 -7.14 -0.89
CA THR A 210 -44.05 -6.37 -1.24
C THR A 210 -44.09 -4.91 -0.75
N SER A 211 -45.28 -4.31 -0.58
CA SER A 211 -45.42 -2.96 -0.03
C SER A 211 -44.87 -2.81 1.39
N SER A 212 -44.69 -3.91 2.13
CA SER A 212 -44.11 -3.92 3.47
C SER A 212 -42.57 -3.83 3.46
N ILE A 213 -41.91 -4.01 2.30
CA ILE A 213 -40.44 -3.98 2.18
C ILE A 213 -39.89 -2.58 2.47
N LEU A 214 -40.31 -1.55 1.72
CA LEU A 214 -39.72 -0.20 1.84
C LEU A 214 -39.87 0.42 3.24
N PRO A 215 -41.02 0.34 3.94
CA PRO A 215 -41.13 0.82 5.32
C PRO A 215 -40.26 0.03 6.32
N SER A 216 -40.02 -1.26 6.05
CA SER A 216 -39.14 -2.11 6.85
C SER A 216 -37.66 -1.76 6.64
N LEU A 217 -37.27 -1.43 5.40
CA LEU A 217 -35.92 -0.97 5.10
C LEU A 217 -35.65 0.43 5.64
N LYS A 218 -36.62 1.35 5.60
CA LYS A 218 -36.50 2.65 6.28
C LYS A 218 -36.22 2.49 7.77
N GLU A 219 -36.94 1.59 8.45
CA GLU A 219 -36.71 1.27 9.87
C GLU A 219 -35.31 0.69 10.12
N LEU A 220 -34.88 -0.26 9.29
CA LEU A 220 -33.51 -0.79 9.33
C LEU A 220 -32.46 0.31 9.19
N PHE A 221 -32.66 1.25 8.25
CA PHE A 221 -31.78 2.41 8.09
C PHE A 221 -31.79 3.35 9.30
N THR A 222 -32.95 3.64 9.89
CA THR A 222 -33.04 4.43 11.14
C THR A 222 -32.25 3.80 12.28
N ILE A 223 -32.27 2.48 12.42
CA ILE A 223 -31.48 1.77 13.44
C ILE A 223 -29.98 1.91 13.15
N ILE A 224 -29.51 1.60 11.94
CA ILE A 224 -28.07 1.70 11.65
C ILE A 224 -27.55 3.13 11.53
N SER A 225 -28.40 4.13 11.31
CA SER A 225 -28.00 5.54 11.31
C SER A 225 -28.05 6.19 12.71
N SER A 226 -28.62 5.51 13.72
CA SER A 226 -28.77 6.05 15.08
C SER A 226 -27.43 6.29 15.79
N THR A 227 -27.21 7.52 16.25
CA THR A 227 -26.03 7.95 17.03
C THR A 227 -26.31 8.05 18.54
N GLU A 228 -27.54 7.77 18.99
CA GLU A 228 -28.01 8.09 20.35
C GLU A 228 -28.07 6.87 21.30
N GLU A 229 -27.95 5.65 20.77
CA GLU A 229 -28.08 4.42 21.56
C GLU A 229 -26.77 4.06 22.29
N GLN A 230 -26.87 3.71 23.58
CA GLN A 230 -25.73 3.35 24.45
C GLN A 230 -25.07 2.02 24.07
N GLU A 231 -25.79 1.14 23.37
CA GLU A 231 -25.29 -0.11 22.83
C GLU A 231 -25.39 -0.08 21.29
N ALA A 232 -24.42 -0.68 20.60
CA ALA A 232 -24.43 -0.74 19.15
C ALA A 232 -25.46 -1.78 18.65
N PRO A 233 -26.21 -1.50 17.55
CA PRO A 233 -27.18 -2.43 17.00
C PRO A 233 -26.50 -3.70 16.46
N SER A 234 -27.16 -4.83 16.64
CA SER A 234 -26.61 -6.15 16.32
C SER A 234 -26.32 -6.37 14.84
N ASN A 235 -25.19 -7.03 14.56
CA ASN A 235 -24.84 -7.57 13.24
C ASN A 235 -25.88 -8.58 12.72
N ALA A 236 -26.78 -9.10 13.58
CA ALA A 236 -27.92 -9.91 13.15
C ALA A 236 -28.83 -9.20 12.14
N LEU A 237 -28.83 -7.85 12.07
CA LEU A 237 -29.53 -7.07 11.03
C LEU A 237 -29.08 -7.41 9.60
N ALA A 238 -27.86 -7.91 9.43
CA ALA A 238 -27.36 -8.42 8.16
C ALA A 238 -28.23 -9.55 7.58
N SER A 239 -28.89 -10.34 8.44
CA SER A 239 -29.83 -11.39 8.04
C SER A 239 -31.10 -10.87 7.35
N VAL A 240 -31.38 -9.56 7.45
CA VAL A 240 -32.55 -8.89 6.85
C VAL A 240 -32.27 -8.49 5.40
N VAL A 241 -31.11 -7.88 5.11
CA VAL A 241 -30.80 -7.33 3.76
C VAL A 241 -30.55 -8.41 2.70
N GLN A 242 -30.07 -9.60 3.09
CA GLN A 242 -29.88 -10.74 2.20
C GLN A 242 -31.17 -11.23 1.49
N TYR A 243 -32.35 -10.87 2.04
CA TYR A 243 -33.66 -11.29 1.53
C TYR A 243 -34.38 -10.22 0.71
N VAL A 244 -33.76 -9.07 0.49
CA VAL A 244 -34.29 -7.99 -0.34
C VAL A 244 -33.97 -8.28 -1.82
N PRO A 245 -34.94 -8.17 -2.75
CA PRO A 245 -34.68 -8.27 -4.18
C PRO A 245 -33.68 -7.21 -4.66
N LEU A 246 -32.68 -7.62 -5.45
CA LEU A 246 -31.59 -6.74 -5.91
C LEU A 246 -32.10 -5.64 -6.83
N GLU A 247 -33.22 -5.85 -7.51
CA GLU A 247 -33.94 -4.90 -8.35
C GLU A 247 -34.44 -3.67 -7.57
N LEU A 248 -34.58 -3.79 -6.24
CA LEU A 248 -34.94 -2.68 -5.36
C LEU A 248 -33.71 -1.93 -4.81
N MET A 249 -32.51 -2.50 -4.92
CA MET A 249 -31.28 -1.98 -4.31
C MET A 249 -30.96 -0.57 -4.79
N ASP A 250 -30.86 -0.36 -6.10
CA ASP A 250 -30.56 0.97 -6.68
C ASP A 250 -31.62 2.02 -6.35
N GLY A 251 -32.88 1.61 -6.19
CA GLY A 251 -33.97 2.48 -5.74
C GLY A 251 -33.83 2.88 -4.28
N VAL A 252 -33.51 1.92 -3.41
CA VAL A 252 -33.30 2.16 -1.97
C VAL A 252 -32.05 3.01 -1.72
N ILE A 253 -30.92 2.67 -2.34
CA ILE A 253 -29.66 3.41 -2.18
C ILE A 253 -29.80 4.84 -2.72
N ARG A 254 -30.34 5.05 -3.92
CA ARG A 254 -30.54 6.40 -4.48
C ARG A 254 -31.48 7.25 -3.62
N ASN A 255 -32.51 6.66 -3.03
CA ASN A 255 -33.38 7.37 -2.10
C ASN A 255 -32.64 7.75 -0.81
N LEU A 256 -31.76 6.87 -0.30
CA LEU A 256 -30.97 7.11 0.91
C LEU A 256 -29.91 8.21 0.70
N THR A 257 -29.14 8.15 -0.40
CA THR A 257 -28.03 9.10 -0.66
C THR A 257 -28.52 10.50 -1.04
N ASN A 258 -29.80 10.65 -1.36
CA ASN A 258 -30.43 11.90 -1.77
C ASN A 258 -31.45 12.40 -0.71
N ASP A 259 -31.49 11.80 0.49
CA ASP A 259 -32.37 12.24 1.57
C ASP A 259 -31.67 13.31 2.43
N ASP A 260 -31.93 14.58 2.15
CA ASP A 260 -31.36 15.74 2.84
C ASP A 260 -31.66 15.76 4.36
N SER A 261 -32.54 14.89 4.87
CA SER A 261 -32.78 14.74 6.32
C SER A 261 -31.71 13.90 7.04
N ILE A 262 -30.89 13.15 6.32
CA ILE A 262 -29.83 12.30 6.89
C ILE A 262 -28.52 13.08 6.93
N THR A 263 -28.02 13.36 8.14
CA THR A 263 -26.74 14.05 8.32
C THR A 263 -25.55 13.19 7.92
N ASP A 264 -24.43 13.81 7.54
CA ASP A 264 -23.22 13.09 7.12
C ASP A 264 -22.66 12.17 8.23
N VAL A 265 -22.88 12.51 9.52
CA VAL A 265 -22.51 11.66 10.66
C VAL A 265 -23.40 10.40 10.75
N GLN A 266 -24.71 10.55 10.57
CA GLN A 266 -25.67 9.44 10.53
C GLN A 266 -25.42 8.53 9.32
N MET A 267 -25.14 9.13 8.15
CA MET A 267 -24.78 8.43 6.92
C MET A 267 -23.48 7.62 7.09
N MET A 268 -22.45 8.24 7.67
CA MET A 268 -21.18 7.59 7.99
C MET A 268 -21.36 6.44 8.98
N THR A 269 -22.19 6.63 10.01
CA THR A 269 -22.53 5.60 11.00
C THR A 269 -23.24 4.40 10.35
N ALA A 270 -24.16 4.65 9.41
CA ALA A 270 -24.86 3.62 8.67
C ALA A 270 -23.91 2.77 7.79
N ILE A 271 -23.09 3.38 6.93
CA ILE A 271 -22.12 2.62 6.11
C ILE A 271 -21.06 1.92 6.97
N SER A 272 -20.63 2.55 8.08
CA SER A 272 -19.70 1.96 9.06
C SER A 272 -20.24 0.66 9.65
N ARG A 273 -21.53 0.63 10.06
CA ARG A 273 -22.19 -0.58 10.56
C ARG A 273 -22.50 -1.59 9.45
N MET A 274 -22.85 -1.15 8.24
CA MET A 274 -23.01 -2.05 7.09
C MET A 274 -21.71 -2.76 6.73
N ILE A 275 -20.55 -2.14 6.91
CA ILE A 275 -19.26 -2.82 6.70
C ILE A 275 -18.95 -3.84 7.81
N ASP A 276 -19.36 -3.60 9.07
CA ASP A 276 -19.20 -4.60 10.13
C ASP A 276 -20.02 -5.88 9.86
N TRP A 277 -21.13 -5.78 9.11
CA TRP A 277 -21.93 -6.92 8.65
C TRP A 277 -21.19 -7.90 7.74
N VAL A 278 -20.03 -7.55 7.16
CA VAL A 278 -19.14 -8.52 6.49
C VAL A 278 -18.77 -9.68 7.44
N SER A 279 -18.86 -9.49 8.76
CA SER A 279 -18.67 -10.55 9.76
C SER A 279 -19.85 -11.53 9.90
N TRP A 280 -20.96 -11.38 9.16
CA TRP A 280 -22.16 -12.21 9.36
C TRP A 280 -22.14 -13.50 8.49
N PRO A 281 -22.00 -14.70 9.07
CA PRO A 281 -21.68 -15.92 8.31
C PRO A 281 -22.72 -16.36 7.26
N LEU A 282 -23.99 -15.95 7.40
CA LEU A 282 -25.06 -16.42 6.50
C LEU A 282 -25.32 -15.46 5.31
N GLY A 283 -24.63 -14.34 5.23
CA GLY A 283 -25.03 -13.17 4.43
C GLY A 283 -24.61 -13.12 2.96
N LYS A 284 -25.33 -13.80 2.07
CA LYS A 284 -24.95 -14.01 0.65
C LYS A 284 -24.91 -12.79 -0.31
N ASN A 285 -25.30 -11.60 0.13
CA ASN A 285 -25.36 -10.39 -0.72
C ASN A 285 -24.91 -9.11 0.00
N ILE A 286 -24.24 -9.23 1.15
CA ILE A 286 -23.88 -8.07 1.99
C ILE A 286 -22.88 -7.16 1.28
N ASP A 287 -21.92 -7.75 0.58
CA ASP A 287 -20.94 -7.08 -0.26
C ASP A 287 -21.59 -6.14 -1.30
N LYS A 288 -22.63 -6.62 -1.98
CA LYS A 288 -23.38 -5.86 -3.01
C LYS A 288 -24.06 -4.65 -2.40
N TRP A 289 -24.68 -4.79 -1.22
CA TRP A 289 -25.30 -3.67 -0.50
C TRP A 289 -24.28 -2.63 -0.02
N ILE A 290 -23.11 -3.05 0.47
CA ILE A 290 -22.01 -2.15 0.85
C ILE A 290 -21.49 -1.41 -0.38
N ILE A 291 -21.11 -2.14 -1.43
CA ILE A 291 -20.53 -1.58 -2.66
C ILE A 291 -21.54 -0.67 -3.37
N ALA A 292 -22.83 -1.00 -3.38
CA ALA A 292 -23.87 -0.13 -3.91
C ALA A 292 -23.97 1.18 -3.12
N LEU A 293 -23.94 1.14 -1.78
CA LEU A 293 -23.95 2.37 -0.96
C LEU A 293 -22.67 3.21 -1.17
N LEU A 294 -21.49 2.59 -1.22
CA LEU A 294 -20.24 3.31 -1.52
C LEU A 294 -20.26 3.94 -2.92
N LYS A 295 -20.81 3.25 -3.94
CA LYS A 295 -21.04 3.80 -5.29
C LYS A 295 -22.04 4.96 -5.28
N GLY A 296 -23.13 4.84 -4.51
CA GLY A 296 -24.11 5.91 -4.32
C GLY A 296 -23.49 7.17 -3.69
N LEU A 297 -22.74 7.01 -2.60
CA LEU A 297 -22.02 8.10 -1.94
C LEU A 297 -20.99 8.78 -2.87
N ALA A 298 -20.32 8.00 -3.74
CA ALA A 298 -19.42 8.56 -4.75
C ALA A 298 -20.17 9.36 -5.82
N ALA A 299 -21.35 8.88 -6.25
CA ALA A 299 -22.19 9.58 -7.21
C ALA A 299 -22.74 10.92 -6.67
N VAL A 300 -23.02 11.02 -5.37
CA VAL A 300 -23.38 12.30 -4.70
C VAL A 300 -22.15 13.07 -4.16
N LYS A 301 -20.94 12.75 -4.62
CA LYS A 301 -19.66 13.41 -4.26
C LYS A 301 -19.35 13.46 -2.74
N LYS A 302 -19.89 12.56 -1.92
CA LYS A 302 -19.65 12.50 -0.45
C LYS A 302 -18.29 11.87 -0.10
N PHE A 303 -17.21 12.38 -0.70
CA PHE A 303 -15.88 11.78 -0.65
C PHE A 303 -15.26 11.74 0.75
N SER A 304 -15.51 12.72 1.63
CA SER A 304 -15.00 12.67 3.02
C SER A 304 -15.52 11.45 3.79
N ILE A 305 -16.81 11.14 3.66
CA ILE A 305 -17.43 9.94 4.26
C ILE A 305 -16.73 8.69 3.74
N LEU A 306 -16.52 8.59 2.42
CA LEU A 306 -15.83 7.47 1.80
C LEU A 306 -14.38 7.32 2.28
N ILE A 307 -13.67 8.43 2.48
CA ILE A 307 -12.28 8.44 2.95
C ILE A 307 -12.20 7.94 4.40
N GLU A 308 -12.93 8.60 5.30
CA GLU A 308 -12.87 8.32 6.73
C GLU A 308 -13.34 6.90 7.05
N VAL A 309 -14.41 6.43 6.39
CA VAL A 309 -14.91 5.05 6.54
C VAL A 309 -13.93 4.03 5.98
N THR A 310 -13.22 4.34 4.89
CA THR A 310 -12.20 3.45 4.36
C THR A 310 -11.07 3.27 5.37
N LEU A 311 -10.47 4.37 5.83
CA LEU A 311 -9.37 4.34 6.80
C LEU A 311 -9.78 3.66 8.12
N LEU A 312 -11.01 3.88 8.60
CA LEU A 312 -11.54 3.30 9.83
C LEU A 312 -11.84 1.78 9.74
N LYS A 313 -12.04 1.22 8.54
CA LYS A 313 -12.55 -0.15 8.35
C LYS A 313 -11.67 -1.07 7.53
N ILE A 314 -10.69 -0.57 6.77
CA ILE A 314 -9.95 -1.38 5.80
C ILE A 314 -9.26 -2.61 6.43
N GLU A 315 -8.59 -2.44 7.59
CA GLU A 315 -7.99 -3.55 8.34
C GLU A 315 -9.04 -4.57 8.83
N LYS A 316 -10.22 -4.09 9.24
CA LYS A 316 -11.30 -4.98 9.69
C LYS A 316 -11.82 -5.84 8.55
N VAL A 317 -12.06 -5.26 7.37
CA VAL A 317 -12.46 -6.03 6.17
C VAL A 317 -11.35 -7.00 5.77
N PHE A 318 -10.10 -6.54 5.76
CA PHE A 318 -8.94 -7.39 5.44
C PHE A 318 -8.81 -8.60 6.39
N SER A 319 -9.02 -8.41 7.70
CA SER A 319 -8.98 -9.50 8.68
C SER A 319 -9.99 -10.63 8.41
N LYS A 320 -11.10 -10.32 7.71
CA LYS A 320 -12.15 -11.30 7.38
C LYS A 320 -11.77 -12.24 6.25
N LEU A 321 -10.69 -11.94 5.49
CA LEU A 321 -10.15 -12.84 4.47
C LEU A 321 -9.64 -14.17 5.05
N LEU A 322 -9.29 -14.24 6.33
CA LEU A 322 -8.91 -15.49 6.98
C LEU A 322 -10.06 -16.51 7.01
N TYR A 323 -11.32 -16.07 7.14
CA TYR A 323 -12.47 -16.93 7.46
C TYR A 323 -13.19 -17.37 6.18
N PRO A 324 -13.14 -18.66 5.77
CA PRO A 324 -13.60 -19.10 4.43
C PRO A 324 -15.05 -18.73 4.08
N ILE A 325 -15.93 -18.69 5.08
CA ILE A 325 -17.38 -18.45 4.91
C ILE A 325 -17.69 -17.01 4.45
N VAL A 326 -16.90 -16.02 4.90
CA VAL A 326 -17.11 -14.59 4.58
C VAL A 326 -16.05 -14.03 3.62
N ARG A 327 -15.02 -14.80 3.31
CA ARG A 327 -13.85 -14.44 2.48
C ARG A 327 -14.23 -13.79 1.15
N GLU A 328 -15.16 -14.38 0.38
CA GLU A 328 -15.58 -13.86 -0.93
C GLU A 328 -16.19 -12.45 -0.81
N GLY A 329 -17.12 -12.25 0.14
CA GLY A 329 -17.76 -10.95 0.38
C GLY A 329 -16.80 -9.91 0.95
N ALA A 330 -15.89 -10.32 1.83
CA ALA A 330 -14.84 -9.46 2.36
C ALA A 330 -13.86 -9.01 1.25
N LEU A 331 -13.47 -9.91 0.36
CA LEU A 331 -12.59 -9.64 -0.78
C LEU A 331 -13.25 -8.72 -1.80
N SER A 332 -14.53 -8.96 -2.13
CA SER A 332 -15.37 -8.09 -2.98
C SER A 332 -15.37 -6.64 -2.47
N VAL A 333 -15.60 -6.45 -1.16
CA VAL A 333 -15.58 -5.12 -0.52
C VAL A 333 -14.17 -4.51 -0.48
N LEU A 334 -13.14 -5.29 -0.12
CA LEU A 334 -11.75 -4.84 -0.05
C LEU A 334 -11.22 -4.37 -1.43
N LEU A 335 -11.45 -5.18 -2.48
CA LEU A 335 -11.10 -4.86 -3.86
C LEU A 335 -11.71 -3.52 -4.26
N TYR A 336 -13.01 -3.32 -4.02
CA TYR A 336 -13.67 -2.07 -4.34
C TYR A 336 -13.10 -0.89 -3.53
N MET A 337 -12.91 -1.03 -2.22
CA MET A 337 -12.38 0.03 -1.37
C MET A 337 -10.99 0.50 -1.83
N LEU A 338 -10.04 -0.41 -2.06
CA LEU A 338 -8.69 -0.05 -2.49
C LEU A 338 -8.61 0.40 -3.96
N LEU A 339 -9.31 -0.27 -4.88
CA LEU A 339 -9.33 0.14 -6.29
C LEU A 339 -10.08 1.45 -6.51
N SER A 340 -10.90 1.92 -5.56
CA SER A 340 -11.48 3.26 -5.59
C SER A 340 -10.65 4.33 -4.85
N PHE A 341 -9.94 3.98 -3.79
CA PHE A 341 -9.09 4.86 -2.98
C PHE A 341 -7.73 5.17 -3.67
N GLN A 342 -7.74 5.56 -4.95
CA GLN A 342 -6.49 5.72 -5.74
C GLN A 342 -5.76 7.05 -5.57
N HIS A 343 -6.48 8.11 -5.20
CA HIS A 343 -6.30 8.69 -3.88
C HIS A 343 -4.90 8.74 -3.25
N SER A 344 -4.86 8.46 -1.95
CA SER A 344 -3.68 8.34 -1.09
C SER A 344 -3.31 6.86 -0.93
N HIS A 345 -2.05 6.53 -0.66
CA HIS A 345 -1.63 5.15 -0.39
C HIS A 345 -2.00 4.65 1.01
N GLU A 346 -2.49 5.53 1.88
CA GLU A 346 -2.71 5.32 3.31
C GLU A 346 -3.57 4.09 3.63
N ALA A 347 -4.71 3.93 2.96
CA ALA A 347 -5.59 2.77 3.15
C ALA A 347 -4.95 1.42 2.75
N PHE A 348 -4.00 1.43 1.81
CA PHE A 348 -3.22 0.24 1.45
C PHE A 348 -2.05 0.02 2.42
N HIS A 349 -1.39 1.09 2.85
CA HIS A 349 -0.25 1.03 3.79
C HIS A 349 -0.64 0.48 5.16
N LEU A 350 -1.86 0.73 5.64
CA LEU A 350 -2.43 0.09 6.82
C LEU A 350 -2.45 -1.45 6.75
N LEU A 351 -2.41 -2.05 5.55
CA LEU A 351 -2.49 -3.50 5.36
C LEU A 351 -1.13 -4.19 5.24
N LEU A 352 -0.07 -3.44 4.91
CA LEU A 352 1.26 -4.00 4.63
C LEU A 352 1.83 -4.87 5.77
N PRO A 353 1.69 -4.53 7.07
CA PRO A 353 2.14 -5.39 8.17
C PRO A 353 1.38 -6.72 8.27
N HIS A 354 0.14 -6.76 7.76
CA HIS A 354 -0.77 -7.91 7.88
C HIS A 354 -0.71 -8.85 6.68
N ILE A 355 -0.37 -8.35 5.49
CA ILE A 355 -0.36 -9.15 4.25
C ILE A 355 0.53 -10.39 4.32
N PRO A 356 1.80 -10.35 4.79
CA PRO A 356 2.66 -11.54 4.83
C PRO A 356 2.08 -12.63 5.73
N ARG A 357 1.43 -12.24 6.84
CA ARG A 357 0.75 -13.17 7.76
C ARG A 357 -0.48 -13.81 7.11
N LEU A 358 -1.31 -13.03 6.41
CA LEU A 358 -2.48 -13.55 5.68
C LEU A 358 -2.05 -14.54 4.58
N VAL A 359 -1.07 -14.16 3.75
CA VAL A 359 -0.59 -14.99 2.64
C VAL A 359 0.04 -16.29 3.16
N ALA A 360 0.82 -16.24 4.24
CA ALA A 360 1.41 -17.42 4.88
C ALA A 360 0.38 -18.35 5.57
N SER A 361 -0.82 -17.85 5.91
CA SER A 361 -1.93 -18.68 6.41
C SER A 361 -2.72 -19.29 5.25
N LEU A 362 -3.09 -18.50 4.24
CA LEU A 362 -3.84 -19.00 3.08
C LEU A 362 -3.02 -20.03 2.25
N ASN A 363 -1.69 -19.86 2.14
CA ASN A 363 -0.81 -20.85 1.51
C ASN A 363 -0.68 -22.19 2.28
N LYS A 364 -1.25 -22.31 3.49
CA LYS A 364 -1.37 -23.58 4.24
C LYS A 364 -2.77 -24.19 4.17
N GLU A 365 -3.72 -23.47 3.59
CA GLU A 365 -5.09 -23.93 3.42
C GLU A 365 -5.23 -24.53 2.01
N ASP A 366 -5.20 -25.85 1.90
CA ASP A 366 -5.41 -26.60 0.65
C ASP A 366 -6.87 -26.49 0.17
N SER A 367 -7.32 -25.29 -0.20
CA SER A 367 -8.67 -25.01 -0.66
C SER A 367 -8.72 -24.07 -1.86
N ASN A 368 -9.66 -24.35 -2.78
CA ASN A 368 -9.94 -23.50 -3.94
C ASN A 368 -10.34 -22.06 -3.53
N SER A 369 -10.88 -21.88 -2.33
CA SER A 369 -11.26 -20.58 -1.76
C SER A 369 -10.02 -19.77 -1.36
N ALA A 370 -9.03 -20.41 -0.74
CA ALA A 370 -7.75 -19.78 -0.43
C ALA A 370 -6.98 -19.42 -1.72
N THR A 371 -6.89 -20.37 -2.67
CA THR A 371 -6.23 -20.14 -3.97
C THR A 371 -6.83 -18.96 -4.72
N SER A 372 -8.15 -18.94 -4.93
CA SER A 372 -8.82 -17.85 -5.65
C SER A 372 -8.73 -16.49 -4.93
N CYS A 373 -8.66 -16.51 -3.60
CA CYS A 373 -8.43 -15.30 -2.81
C CYS A 373 -6.98 -14.79 -2.96
N LEU A 374 -6.00 -15.68 -3.01
CA LEU A 374 -4.59 -15.34 -3.19
C LEU A 374 -4.32 -14.74 -4.58
N GLU A 375 -4.90 -15.31 -5.64
CA GLU A 375 -4.79 -14.78 -7.01
C GLU A 375 -5.33 -13.34 -7.12
N GLN A 376 -6.55 -13.11 -6.62
CA GLN A 376 -7.18 -11.78 -6.62
C GLN A 376 -6.47 -10.79 -5.70
N LEU A 377 -5.95 -11.25 -4.56
CA LEU A 377 -5.14 -10.42 -3.66
C LEU A 377 -3.79 -10.05 -4.29
N ALA A 378 -3.17 -10.95 -5.06
CA ALA A 378 -1.96 -10.64 -5.84
C ALA A 378 -2.26 -9.63 -6.95
N GLU A 379 -3.36 -9.78 -7.70
CA GLU A 379 -3.79 -8.76 -8.68
C GLU A 379 -3.95 -7.38 -8.03
N LEU A 380 -4.55 -7.34 -6.84
CA LEU A 380 -4.77 -6.12 -6.07
C LEU A 380 -3.46 -5.50 -5.55
N ILE A 381 -2.59 -6.30 -4.92
CA ILE A 381 -1.30 -5.85 -4.38
C ILE A 381 -0.41 -5.28 -5.49
N HIS A 382 -0.24 -6.00 -6.61
CA HIS A 382 0.54 -5.50 -7.74
C HIS A 382 -0.09 -4.25 -8.38
N SER A 383 -1.43 -4.14 -8.40
CA SER A 383 -2.11 -2.92 -8.84
C SER A 383 -1.86 -1.73 -7.90
N MET A 384 -1.82 -1.96 -6.59
CA MET A 384 -1.50 -0.93 -5.59
C MET A 384 -0.02 -0.51 -5.64
N PHE A 385 0.91 -1.45 -5.80
CA PHE A 385 2.34 -1.13 -5.99
C PHE A 385 2.59 -0.34 -7.29
N PHE A 386 1.90 -0.68 -8.38
CA PHE A 386 1.97 0.09 -9.63
C PHE A 386 1.36 1.49 -9.48
N ARG A 387 0.28 1.64 -8.69
CA ARG A 387 -0.38 2.92 -8.44
C ARG A 387 0.41 3.83 -7.50
N PHE A 388 1.10 3.25 -6.52
CA PHE A 388 1.79 3.92 -5.42
C PHE A 388 3.26 3.50 -5.34
N SER A 389 4.02 3.67 -6.43
CA SER A 389 5.45 3.36 -6.47
C SER A 389 6.31 4.32 -5.61
N GLY A 390 7.58 3.96 -5.41
CA GLY A 390 8.54 4.78 -4.64
C GLY A 390 8.60 4.50 -3.13
N PHE A 391 8.30 3.27 -2.71
CA PHE A 391 8.42 2.81 -1.31
C PHE A 391 9.12 1.43 -1.22
N PRO A 392 10.35 1.26 -1.76
CA PRO A 392 11.06 -0.04 -1.80
C PRO A 392 11.12 -0.73 -0.44
N ASP A 393 11.68 -0.04 0.55
CA ASP A 393 11.99 -0.58 1.87
C ASP A 393 10.73 -1.00 2.68
N LEU A 394 9.56 -0.48 2.29
CA LEU A 394 8.26 -0.80 2.90
C LEU A 394 7.52 -1.93 2.15
N TYR A 395 7.81 -2.13 0.87
CA TYR A 395 7.14 -3.12 0.03
C TYR A 395 7.89 -4.45 -0.07
N GLU A 396 9.20 -4.46 0.16
CA GLU A 396 10.05 -5.66 0.12
C GLU A 396 9.49 -6.86 0.92
N PRO A 397 9.05 -6.73 2.20
CA PRO A 397 8.51 -7.87 2.95
C PRO A 397 7.20 -8.44 2.38
N VAL A 398 6.44 -7.62 1.65
CA VAL A 398 5.19 -8.04 1.01
C VAL A 398 5.46 -8.64 -0.37
N MET A 399 6.39 -8.07 -1.14
CA MET A 399 6.88 -8.64 -2.40
C MET A 399 7.45 -10.05 -2.21
N GLU A 400 8.28 -10.25 -1.19
CA GLU A 400 8.85 -11.56 -0.83
C GLU A 400 7.77 -12.58 -0.44
N ALA A 401 6.67 -12.14 0.17
CA ALA A 401 5.53 -13.00 0.52
C ALA A 401 4.66 -13.39 -0.70
N VAL A 402 4.50 -12.50 -1.68
CA VAL A 402 3.66 -12.75 -2.87
C VAL A 402 4.40 -13.28 -4.10
N LYS A 403 5.74 -13.40 -4.07
CA LYS A 403 6.58 -13.76 -5.23
C LYS A 403 6.24 -15.06 -5.97
N ALA A 404 5.52 -15.97 -5.32
CA ALA A 404 5.09 -17.26 -5.90
C ALA A 404 3.70 -17.19 -6.56
N LEU A 405 2.99 -16.05 -6.42
CA LEU A 405 1.65 -15.82 -6.96
C LEU A 405 1.73 -15.21 -8.38
N PRO A 406 0.69 -15.37 -9.23
CA PRO A 406 0.71 -14.84 -10.58
C PRO A 406 0.74 -13.31 -10.62
N ILE A 407 1.76 -12.74 -11.28
CA ILE A 407 1.90 -11.30 -11.47
C ILE A 407 0.99 -10.85 -12.64
N PRO A 408 0.03 -9.92 -12.44
CA PRO A 408 -0.82 -9.42 -13.52
C PRO A 408 -0.01 -8.60 -14.54
N ASN A 409 -0.41 -8.67 -15.82
CA ASN A 409 0.22 -7.85 -16.86
C ASN A 409 -0.16 -6.36 -16.72
N GLU A 410 0.63 -5.47 -17.32
CA GLU A 410 0.48 -4.03 -17.10
C GLU A 410 -0.85 -3.47 -17.62
N ASP A 411 -1.42 -4.05 -18.67
CA ASP A 411 -2.69 -3.59 -19.23
C ASP A 411 -3.89 -4.07 -18.38
N ARG A 412 -3.80 -5.25 -17.75
CA ARG A 412 -4.72 -5.71 -16.71
C ARG A 412 -4.70 -4.78 -15.49
N ILE A 413 -3.50 -4.40 -15.02
CA ILE A 413 -3.35 -3.41 -13.92
C ILE A 413 -3.99 -2.06 -14.30
N LYS A 414 -3.66 -1.50 -15.48
CA LYS A 414 -4.26 -0.26 -15.97
C LYS A 414 -5.78 -0.34 -16.08
N HIS A 415 -6.32 -1.49 -16.49
CA HIS A 415 -7.76 -1.73 -16.60
C HIS A 415 -8.45 -1.76 -15.22
N LEU A 416 -7.89 -2.50 -14.25
CA LEU A 416 -8.41 -2.56 -12.87
C LEU A 416 -8.42 -1.19 -12.20
N LEU A 417 -7.33 -0.42 -12.35
CA LEU A 417 -7.24 0.95 -11.87
C LEU A 417 -8.18 1.91 -12.66
N GLY A 418 -8.36 1.70 -13.96
CA GLY A 418 -9.24 2.53 -14.79
C GLY A 418 -10.74 2.36 -14.47
N GLN A 419 -11.18 1.17 -14.05
CA GLN A 419 -12.60 0.87 -13.85
C GLN A 419 -13.22 1.46 -12.57
N ASN A 420 -12.48 1.53 -11.47
CA ASN A 420 -13.07 1.72 -10.13
C ASN A 420 -12.69 3.03 -9.43
N ALA A 421 -11.78 3.84 -9.97
CA ALA A 421 -11.36 5.08 -9.34
C ALA A 421 -12.53 6.05 -9.09
N TRP A 422 -12.73 6.50 -7.84
CA TRP A 422 -13.67 7.60 -7.54
C TRP A 422 -13.28 8.93 -8.22
N THR A 423 -12.09 9.00 -8.82
CA THR A 423 -11.40 10.23 -9.22
C THR A 423 -11.13 10.30 -10.73
N SER A 424 -12.17 10.13 -11.56
CA SER A 424 -12.10 10.55 -12.97
C SER A 424 -11.94 12.08 -13.13
N GLN A 425 -12.04 12.85 -12.05
CA GLN A 425 -11.83 14.31 -11.99
C GLN A 425 -10.49 14.61 -11.31
N LYS A 426 -9.41 14.59 -12.11
CA LYS A 426 -7.99 14.57 -11.66
C LYS A 426 -7.51 15.80 -10.85
N ASN A 427 -8.27 16.89 -10.75
CA ASN A 427 -7.80 18.16 -10.17
C ASN A 427 -8.40 18.53 -8.79
N GLU A 428 -9.56 18.01 -8.38
CA GLU A 428 -10.30 18.60 -7.23
C GLU A 428 -9.74 18.19 -5.85
N LEU A 429 -9.13 17.01 -5.71
CA LEU A 429 -8.63 16.50 -4.42
C LEU A 429 -7.20 16.95 -4.05
N ALA A 430 -6.44 17.51 -5.00
CA ALA A 430 -5.05 17.93 -4.75
C ALA A 430 -4.95 18.94 -3.59
N CYS A 431 -5.94 19.83 -3.44
CA CYS A 431 -6.01 20.87 -2.42
C CYS A 431 -6.20 20.35 -0.98
N PHE A 432 -6.47 19.06 -0.77
CA PHE A 432 -6.63 18.47 0.58
C PHE A 432 -5.33 17.88 1.16
N TYR A 433 -4.34 17.58 0.31
CA TYR A 433 -3.12 16.87 0.71
C TYR A 433 -2.26 17.54 1.81
N PRO A 434 -2.08 18.88 1.84
CA PRO A 434 -1.22 19.51 2.85
C PRO A 434 -1.77 19.49 4.28
N ARG A 435 -3.01 19.05 4.49
CA ARG A 435 -3.75 19.23 5.76
C ARG A 435 -3.61 18.04 6.73
N LEU A 436 -3.69 16.81 6.22
CA LEU A 436 -3.62 15.61 7.07
C LEU A 436 -2.19 15.09 7.32
N ALA A 437 -1.19 15.53 6.55
CA ALA A 437 0.18 15.03 6.67
C ALA A 437 0.96 15.71 7.82
N SER A 438 1.53 14.91 8.71
CA SER A 438 2.55 15.37 9.67
C SER A 438 3.87 15.68 8.96
N LYS A 439 4.70 16.54 9.56
CA LYS A 439 6.08 16.75 9.11
C LYS A 439 6.86 15.42 9.20
N SER A 440 7.82 15.21 8.29
CA SER A 440 8.66 14.03 8.30
C SER A 440 9.61 14.03 9.50
N ASP A 441 9.77 12.87 10.16
CA ASP A 441 10.75 12.65 11.23
C ASP A 441 12.20 12.82 10.76
N THR A 442 12.44 12.87 9.44
CA THR A 442 13.74 13.26 8.86
C THR A 442 14.11 14.73 9.09
N GLY A 443 13.16 15.57 9.50
CA GLY A 443 13.30 17.03 9.61
C GLY A 443 13.30 17.77 8.26
N LYS A 444 13.65 17.09 7.17
CA LYS A 444 13.67 17.61 5.78
C LYS A 444 12.24 17.76 5.24
N ILE A 445 12.06 18.68 4.28
CA ILE A 445 10.76 19.16 3.81
C ILE A 445 10.52 18.76 2.35
N GLY A 446 9.29 18.32 2.02
CA GLY A 446 8.90 17.93 0.67
C GLY A 446 8.55 19.12 -0.25
N LEU A 447 8.35 18.83 -1.54
CA LEU A 447 7.84 19.78 -2.53
C LEU A 447 6.50 19.30 -3.10
N ILE A 448 5.51 20.18 -3.12
CA ILE A 448 4.19 19.86 -3.68
C ILE A 448 4.29 19.64 -5.19
N ASN A 449 3.73 18.54 -5.69
CA ASN A 449 3.59 18.30 -7.13
C ASN A 449 2.40 19.11 -7.66
N LEU A 450 2.68 20.06 -8.56
CA LEU A 450 1.69 21.00 -9.09
C LEU A 450 1.05 20.50 -10.41
N GLY A 451 1.13 19.19 -10.65
CA GLY A 451 0.67 18.53 -11.88
C GLY A 451 1.85 18.18 -12.79
N ASN A 452 2.33 16.94 -12.66
CA ASN A 452 3.48 16.40 -13.40
C ASN A 452 4.82 17.14 -13.15
N THR A 453 5.00 17.82 -12.01
CA THR A 453 6.21 18.63 -11.73
C THR A 453 7.34 17.89 -10.99
N CYS A 454 7.25 16.57 -10.84
CA CYS A 454 8.23 15.75 -10.12
C CYS A 454 9.65 15.81 -10.72
N TYR A 455 9.77 16.09 -12.03
CA TYR A 455 11.05 16.32 -12.71
C TYR A 455 11.79 17.54 -12.11
N MET A 456 11.10 18.64 -11.83
CA MET A 456 11.65 19.80 -11.13
C MET A 456 11.90 19.44 -9.66
N ASN A 457 10.91 18.88 -8.98
CA ASN A 457 10.99 18.63 -7.53
C ASN A 457 12.23 17.79 -7.16
N SER A 458 12.52 16.75 -7.96
CA SER A 458 13.71 15.89 -7.78
C SER A 458 15.03 16.64 -7.98
N ILE A 459 15.09 17.55 -8.97
CA ILE A 459 16.27 18.37 -9.25
C ILE A 459 16.49 19.44 -8.17
N ILE A 460 15.42 20.09 -7.69
CA ILE A 460 15.52 21.10 -6.64
C ILE A 460 15.96 20.47 -5.32
N GLN A 461 15.49 19.27 -4.97
CA GLN A 461 15.99 18.54 -3.80
C GLN A 461 17.45 18.09 -3.98
N ALA A 462 17.86 17.65 -5.18
CA ALA A 462 19.25 17.32 -5.48
C ALA A 462 20.20 18.53 -5.33
N LEU A 463 19.77 19.71 -5.79
CA LEU A 463 20.52 20.97 -5.67
C LEU A 463 20.50 21.53 -4.24
N PHE A 464 19.40 21.36 -3.49
CA PHE A 464 19.30 21.76 -2.09
C PHE A 464 20.23 20.93 -1.18
N MET A 465 20.36 19.62 -1.45
CA MET A 465 21.27 18.74 -0.72
C MET A 465 22.75 18.88 -1.15
N ALA A 466 23.04 19.61 -2.23
CA ALA A 466 24.40 20.04 -2.58
C ALA A 466 24.82 21.20 -1.65
N SER A 467 25.28 20.85 -0.43
CA SER A 467 25.42 21.77 0.71
C SER A 467 26.07 23.11 0.38
N ASP A 468 27.18 23.13 -0.36
CA ASP A 468 27.93 24.37 -0.60
C ASP A 468 27.22 25.28 -1.61
N PHE A 469 26.46 24.69 -2.55
CA PHE A 469 25.58 25.45 -3.45
C PHE A 469 24.40 26.03 -2.67
N ARG A 470 23.74 25.24 -1.80
CA ARG A 470 22.68 25.73 -0.90
C ARG A 470 23.18 26.89 -0.03
N HIS A 471 24.33 26.74 0.65
CA HIS A 471 24.93 27.78 1.49
C HIS A 471 25.28 29.03 0.67
N SER A 472 25.84 28.86 -0.53
CA SER A 472 26.15 29.98 -1.43
C SER A 472 24.89 30.73 -1.88
N VAL A 473 23.78 30.03 -2.15
CA VAL A 473 22.49 30.62 -2.55
C VAL A 473 21.81 31.31 -1.37
N LEU A 474 21.83 30.72 -0.17
CA LEU A 474 21.26 31.34 1.03
C LEU A 474 21.99 32.63 1.42
N ASN A 475 23.32 32.66 1.28
CA ASN A 475 24.18 33.81 1.61
C ASN A 475 24.21 34.94 0.56
N LEU A 476 23.33 34.93 -0.46
CA LEU A 476 23.29 36.00 -1.46
C LEU A 476 22.75 37.31 -0.87
N THR A 477 23.60 38.34 -0.90
CA THR A 477 23.25 39.71 -0.51
C THR A 477 22.28 40.34 -1.51
N GLU A 478 21.18 40.91 -1.00
CA GLU A 478 20.09 41.49 -1.79
C GLU A 478 20.58 42.43 -2.90
N SER A 479 20.51 41.92 -4.14
CA SER A 479 21.00 42.57 -5.35
C SER A 479 19.94 42.42 -6.44
N ASN A 480 19.36 43.54 -6.88
CA ASN A 480 18.25 43.57 -7.86
C ASN A 480 18.63 43.09 -9.29
N SER A 481 19.78 42.44 -9.45
CA SER A 481 20.34 41.92 -10.69
C SER A 481 20.21 40.41 -10.87
N GLN A 482 19.67 39.66 -9.89
CA GLN A 482 19.51 38.20 -9.96
C GLN A 482 18.11 37.68 -9.55
N PRO A 483 17.02 38.12 -10.21
CA PRO A 483 15.66 37.79 -9.80
C PRO A 483 15.32 36.28 -9.80
N LEU A 484 15.88 35.46 -10.69
CA LEU A 484 15.66 34.01 -10.64
C LEU A 484 16.40 33.36 -9.46
N MET A 485 17.66 33.75 -9.25
CA MET A 485 18.44 33.28 -8.10
C MET A 485 17.78 33.67 -6.76
N THR A 486 17.21 34.88 -6.64
CA THR A 486 16.43 35.28 -5.46
C THR A 486 15.19 34.38 -5.25
N LYS A 487 14.50 33.96 -6.33
CA LYS A 487 13.38 32.99 -6.19
C LYS A 487 13.86 31.62 -5.72
N LEU A 488 15.07 31.18 -6.08
CA LEU A 488 15.68 29.95 -5.57
C LEU A 488 16.06 30.08 -4.09
N GLN A 489 16.66 31.21 -3.70
CA GLN A 489 16.99 31.54 -2.30
C GLN A 489 15.75 31.51 -1.39
N TRP A 490 14.63 32.08 -1.85
CA TRP A 490 13.34 31.98 -1.15
C TRP A 490 12.90 30.52 -0.98
N LEU A 491 12.91 29.71 -2.05
CA LEU A 491 12.50 28.31 -1.98
C LEU A 491 13.40 27.48 -1.05
N PHE A 492 14.72 27.69 -1.09
CA PHE A 492 15.68 27.02 -0.20
C PHE A 492 15.49 27.41 1.27
N ALA A 493 15.24 28.69 1.58
CA ALA A 493 14.97 29.09 2.97
C ALA A 493 13.65 28.50 3.50
N PHE A 494 12.63 28.36 2.64
CA PHE A 494 11.40 27.64 3.00
C PHE A 494 11.62 26.13 3.22
N LEU A 495 12.52 25.49 2.46
CA LEU A 495 12.91 24.08 2.66
C LEU A 495 13.76 23.86 3.93
N GLU A 496 14.53 24.87 4.37
CA GLU A 496 15.35 24.80 5.59
C GLU A 496 14.56 25.13 6.87
N HIS A 497 13.52 25.98 6.80
CA HIS A 497 12.91 26.60 7.99
C HIS A 497 11.38 26.54 8.09
N SER A 498 10.64 26.03 7.10
CA SER A 498 9.19 25.85 7.25
C SER A 498 8.86 24.73 8.25
N GLN A 499 7.69 24.81 8.88
CA GLN A 499 7.12 23.74 9.70
C GLN A 499 6.05 22.92 8.98
N ARG A 500 5.70 23.28 7.74
CA ARG A 500 4.87 22.45 6.86
C ARG A 500 5.61 21.14 6.50
N PRO A 501 4.89 20.04 6.22
CA PRO A 501 5.49 18.80 5.72
C PRO A 501 6.08 18.97 4.32
N ALA A 502 5.47 19.83 3.50
CA ALA A 502 5.90 20.17 2.16
C ALA A 502 5.52 21.62 1.83
N VAL A 503 6.30 22.25 0.94
CA VAL A 503 6.07 23.63 0.46
C VAL A 503 5.72 23.65 -1.03
N SER A 504 5.01 24.70 -1.47
CA SER A 504 4.66 24.87 -2.89
C SER A 504 5.80 25.55 -3.65
N PRO A 505 6.38 24.93 -4.70
CA PRO A 505 7.42 25.54 -5.52
C PRO A 505 6.85 26.51 -6.58
N GLU A 506 5.55 26.80 -6.61
CA GLU A 506 4.85 27.54 -7.68
C GLU A 506 5.50 28.87 -8.07
N GLY A 507 5.89 29.67 -7.06
CA GLY A 507 6.54 30.98 -7.25
C GLY A 507 7.97 30.90 -7.80
N PHE A 508 8.57 29.71 -7.86
CA PHE A 508 9.85 29.43 -8.50
C PHE A 508 9.67 28.68 -9.83
N LEU A 509 8.73 27.74 -9.91
CA LEU A 509 8.34 27.02 -11.13
C LEU A 509 7.96 28.01 -12.25
N SER A 510 7.15 29.01 -11.91
CA SER A 510 6.73 30.08 -12.84
C SER A 510 7.89 30.98 -13.32
N ALA A 511 8.97 31.12 -12.53
CA ALA A 511 10.15 31.91 -12.89
C ALA A 511 11.23 31.09 -13.64
N SER A 512 11.27 29.77 -13.40
CA SER A 512 12.23 28.81 -13.96
C SER A 512 11.69 27.99 -15.14
N TRP A 513 10.49 28.31 -15.65
CA TRP A 513 9.82 27.54 -16.69
C TRP A 513 10.58 27.60 -18.05
N PRO A 514 10.97 26.46 -18.66
CA PRO A 514 11.56 26.44 -20.00
C PRO A 514 10.51 26.84 -21.06
N PRO A 515 10.78 27.82 -21.96
CA PRO A 515 9.77 28.35 -22.89
C PRO A 515 9.10 27.35 -23.84
N TRP A 516 9.72 26.18 -24.05
CA TRP A 516 9.20 25.10 -24.89
C TRP A 516 8.49 23.97 -24.12
N PHE A 517 8.51 24.00 -22.78
CA PHE A 517 7.78 23.03 -21.95
C PHE A 517 6.29 23.37 -21.92
N SER A 518 5.44 22.35 -22.12
CA SER A 518 3.98 22.49 -22.08
C SER A 518 3.46 22.36 -20.64
N PRO A 519 2.67 23.32 -20.11
CA PRO A 519 2.12 23.26 -18.76
C PRO A 519 1.32 21.97 -18.51
N GLY A 520 1.58 21.33 -17.37
CA GLY A 520 0.94 20.07 -16.96
C GLY A 520 1.39 18.82 -17.72
N ALA A 521 2.29 18.91 -18.70
CA ALA A 521 2.92 17.75 -19.33
C ALA A 521 4.13 17.25 -18.52
N GLN A 522 4.45 15.96 -18.65
CA GLN A 522 5.69 15.38 -18.10
C GLN A 522 6.89 15.82 -18.95
N GLN A 523 8.06 15.99 -18.32
CA GLN A 523 9.26 16.58 -18.93
C GLN A 523 10.54 15.85 -18.48
N ASP A 524 11.66 16.07 -19.19
CA ASP A 524 12.97 15.52 -18.84
C ASP A 524 13.65 16.35 -17.72
N CYS A 525 14.11 15.68 -16.66
CA CYS A 525 14.72 16.37 -15.52
C CYS A 525 16.15 16.87 -15.78
N SER A 526 16.91 16.22 -16.68
CA SER A 526 18.23 16.69 -17.09
C SER A 526 18.13 17.89 -18.02
N GLU A 527 17.13 17.91 -18.91
CA GLU A 527 16.83 19.09 -19.74
C GLU A 527 16.44 20.30 -18.88
N TYR A 528 15.57 20.11 -17.88
CA TYR A 528 15.24 21.15 -16.92
C TYR A 528 16.46 21.64 -16.12
N LEU A 529 17.32 20.73 -15.65
CA LEU A 529 18.55 21.08 -14.94
C LEU A 529 19.49 21.92 -15.81
N LYS A 530 19.73 21.53 -17.07
CA LYS A 530 20.59 22.25 -18.00
C LYS A 530 20.06 23.68 -18.25
N TYR A 531 18.75 23.82 -18.51
CA TYR A 531 18.11 25.14 -18.64
C TYR A 531 18.24 25.99 -17.37
N LEU A 532 18.01 25.39 -16.19
CA LEU A 532 18.10 26.11 -14.92
C LEU A 532 19.53 26.62 -14.63
N LEU A 533 20.54 25.77 -14.81
CA LEU A 533 21.94 26.15 -14.59
C LEU A 533 22.40 27.24 -15.58
N ASP A 534 22.04 27.13 -16.87
CA ASP A 534 22.33 28.14 -17.88
C ASP A 534 21.67 29.50 -17.56
N ARG A 535 20.38 29.48 -17.18
CA ARG A 535 19.63 30.68 -16.79
C ARG A 535 20.24 31.39 -15.59
N LEU A 536 20.64 30.65 -14.56
CA LEU A 536 21.31 31.22 -13.38
C LEU A 536 22.72 31.74 -13.71
N HIS A 537 23.45 31.07 -14.61
CA HIS A 537 24.76 31.52 -15.09
C HIS A 537 24.66 32.83 -15.87
N GLU A 538 23.83 32.90 -16.91
CA GLU A 538 23.70 34.09 -17.77
C GLU A 538 23.07 35.29 -17.03
N GLU A 539 22.21 35.06 -16.03
CA GLU A 539 21.69 36.11 -15.13
C GLU A 539 22.83 36.79 -14.35
N GLU A 540 23.63 36.03 -13.59
CA GLU A 540 24.76 36.57 -12.82
C GLU A 540 25.82 37.19 -13.74
N LYS A 541 26.16 36.53 -14.84
CA LYS A 541 27.14 36.97 -15.85
C LYS A 541 26.72 38.29 -16.49
N THR A 542 25.44 38.45 -16.83
CA THR A 542 24.88 39.68 -17.38
C THR A 542 24.89 40.80 -16.34
N GLY A 543 24.49 40.52 -15.10
CA GLY A 543 24.58 41.48 -13.99
C GLY A 543 26.00 42.01 -13.78
N LYS A 544 27.00 41.12 -13.68
CA LYS A 544 28.42 41.48 -13.58
C LYS A 544 28.92 42.28 -14.78
N ARG A 545 28.50 41.92 -15.99
CA ARG A 545 28.89 42.61 -17.24
C ARG A 545 28.32 44.03 -17.32
N ILE A 546 27.07 44.23 -16.87
CA ILE A 546 26.45 45.55 -16.78
C ILE A 546 27.15 46.40 -15.72
N TYR A 547 27.37 45.86 -14.51
CA TYR A 547 28.09 46.55 -13.45
C TYR A 547 29.49 46.99 -13.89
N ARG A 548 30.25 46.11 -14.55
CA ARG A 548 31.57 46.44 -15.09
C ARG A 548 31.51 47.59 -16.10
N LYS A 549 30.59 47.54 -17.08
CA LYS A 549 30.41 48.62 -18.06
C LYS A 549 30.00 49.96 -17.44
N LEU A 550 29.30 49.95 -16.30
CA LEU A 550 28.93 51.16 -15.55
C LEU A 550 30.10 51.70 -14.70
N LYS A 551 31.00 50.82 -14.21
CA LYS A 551 32.28 51.21 -13.59
C LYS A 551 33.22 51.82 -14.64
N GLU A 552 33.33 51.17 -15.81
CA GLU A 552 34.12 51.63 -16.97
C GLU A 552 33.65 52.99 -17.54
N SER A 553 32.38 53.38 -17.34
CA SER A 553 31.83 54.66 -17.80
C SER A 553 31.85 55.79 -16.74
N ASN A 554 32.56 55.61 -15.62
CA ASN A 554 32.71 56.59 -14.53
C ASN A 554 31.39 57.05 -13.86
N LEU A 555 30.33 56.24 -13.90
CA LEU A 555 29.02 56.57 -13.30
C LEU A 555 28.86 56.10 -11.84
N MET A 556 29.88 55.48 -11.24
CA MET A 556 29.84 54.91 -9.87
C MET A 556 31.14 55.22 -9.10
N PRO A 557 31.09 55.35 -7.75
CA PRO A 557 32.29 55.52 -6.92
C PRO A 557 33.26 54.33 -6.97
N GLN A 558 34.52 54.58 -6.65
CA GLN A 558 35.56 53.56 -6.58
C GLN A 558 35.40 52.69 -5.32
N ALA A 559 35.26 51.38 -5.53
CA ALA A 559 35.48 50.34 -4.53
C ALA A 559 36.65 49.45 -5.01
N GLU A 560 37.40 48.92 -4.03
CA GLU A 560 38.66 48.19 -4.24
C GLU A 560 38.48 46.86 -4.99
N GLU A 561 39.57 46.38 -5.61
CA GLU A 561 39.49 45.29 -6.59
C GLU A 561 39.96 43.94 -6.04
N HIS A 562 39.02 43.02 -5.82
CA HIS A 562 39.33 41.60 -5.70
C HIS A 562 39.31 40.92 -7.08
N HIS A 563 40.51 40.72 -7.64
CA HIS A 563 40.73 40.16 -8.98
C HIS A 563 40.14 38.74 -9.22
N TYR A 564 39.70 38.05 -8.16
CA TYR A 564 39.14 36.70 -8.16
C TYR A 564 37.64 36.59 -8.54
N LEU A 565 36.95 37.71 -8.80
CA LEU A 565 35.47 37.74 -8.87
C LEU A 565 34.85 37.38 -10.25
N ASN A 566 35.64 36.96 -11.24
CA ASN A 566 35.19 36.76 -12.62
C ASN A 566 34.23 35.58 -12.84
N LYS A 567 34.48 34.39 -12.29
CA LYS A 567 33.58 33.21 -12.45
C LYS A 567 32.22 33.42 -11.75
N THR A 568 31.12 32.94 -12.34
CA THR A 568 29.79 32.87 -11.71
C THR A 568 29.72 31.79 -10.64
N LEU A 569 28.69 31.78 -9.79
CA LEU A 569 28.44 30.72 -8.83
C LEU A 569 28.28 29.36 -9.54
N ILE A 570 27.57 29.32 -10.67
CA ILE A 570 27.40 28.11 -11.49
C ILE A 570 28.75 27.63 -12.06
N GLU A 571 29.60 28.53 -12.56
CA GLU A 571 30.95 28.17 -13.03
C GLU A 571 31.89 27.70 -11.91
N LYS A 572 31.67 28.15 -10.66
CA LYS A 572 32.44 27.71 -9.49
C LYS A 572 31.97 26.35 -8.95
N MET A 573 30.65 26.09 -8.99
CA MET A 573 30.05 24.90 -8.40
C MET A 573 29.96 23.74 -9.40
N PHE A 574 29.53 23.97 -10.63
CA PHE A 574 29.24 22.92 -11.62
C PHE A 574 30.09 23.02 -12.89
N GLY A 575 30.84 24.11 -13.09
CA GLY A 575 31.65 24.33 -14.30
C GLY A 575 32.93 23.50 -14.35
N GLY A 576 33.01 22.59 -15.33
CA GLY A 576 34.23 21.86 -15.71
C GLY A 576 34.71 22.24 -17.11
N LYS A 577 35.88 21.73 -17.50
CA LYS A 577 36.48 21.94 -18.84
C LYS A 577 36.99 20.65 -19.47
N MET A 578 36.89 20.59 -20.79
CA MET A 578 37.29 19.44 -21.60
C MET A 578 38.04 19.91 -22.85
N MET A 579 39.15 19.23 -23.15
CA MET A 579 39.95 19.40 -24.35
C MET A 579 39.59 18.32 -25.37
N THR A 580 39.00 18.72 -26.50
CA THR A 580 38.88 17.85 -27.68
C THR A 580 40.10 18.04 -28.56
N LYS A 581 40.85 16.96 -28.81
CA LYS A 581 42.00 16.91 -29.73
C LYS A 581 41.64 16.09 -30.96
N ILE A 582 41.79 16.64 -32.16
CA ILE A 582 41.58 15.96 -33.44
C ILE A 582 42.90 15.90 -34.21
N ARG A 583 43.46 14.71 -34.37
CA ARG A 583 44.72 14.42 -35.06
C ARG A 583 44.44 13.90 -36.46
N CYS A 584 44.77 14.67 -37.49
CA CYS A 584 44.68 14.22 -38.88
C CYS A 584 45.71 13.10 -39.15
N LEU A 585 45.28 11.92 -39.59
CA LEU A 585 46.18 10.78 -39.79
C LEU A 585 47.10 10.95 -41.02
N LYS A 586 46.76 11.85 -41.95
CA LYS A 586 47.57 12.12 -43.17
C LYS A 586 48.73 13.10 -42.93
N CYS A 587 48.51 14.18 -42.19
CA CYS A 587 49.55 15.21 -41.95
C CYS A 587 50.01 15.30 -40.49
N LEU A 588 49.50 14.42 -39.62
CA LEU A 588 49.78 14.33 -38.19
C LEU A 588 49.47 15.60 -37.37
N ASN A 589 48.86 16.61 -37.98
CA ASN A 589 48.46 17.83 -37.29
C ASN A 589 47.34 17.57 -36.28
N VAL A 590 47.54 18.03 -35.05
CA VAL A 590 46.50 18.08 -34.01
C VAL A 590 45.83 19.45 -34.05
N SER A 591 44.50 19.47 -34.11
CA SER A 591 43.67 20.62 -33.75
C SER A 591 43.11 20.41 -32.34
N SER A 592 43.08 21.45 -31.52
CA SER A 592 42.66 21.37 -30.12
C SER A 592 41.63 22.46 -29.79
N ARG A 593 40.48 22.06 -29.23
CA ARG A 593 39.40 22.96 -28.81
C ARG A 593 39.05 22.69 -27.35
N GLU A 594 39.12 23.72 -26.52
CA GLU A 594 38.63 23.65 -25.14
C GLU A 594 37.14 24.05 -25.10
N GLU A 595 36.35 23.26 -24.38
CA GLU A 595 34.90 23.42 -24.22
C GLU A 595 34.55 23.28 -22.74
N ALA A 596 33.68 24.15 -22.23
CA ALA A 596 33.19 24.10 -20.86
C ALA A 596 31.92 23.23 -20.77
N PHE A 597 31.73 22.56 -19.63
CA PHE A 597 30.56 21.72 -19.38
C PHE A 597 30.01 21.90 -17.97
N THR A 598 28.73 21.57 -17.77
CA THR A 598 28.06 21.50 -16.47
C THR A 598 27.56 20.09 -16.11
N ASP A 599 27.39 19.22 -17.12
CA ASP A 599 27.21 17.77 -16.96
C ASP A 599 28.05 17.00 -17.98
N LEU A 600 28.33 15.73 -17.67
CA LEU A 600 28.77 14.75 -18.66
C LEU A 600 27.59 13.85 -19.05
N SER A 601 27.19 13.92 -20.31
CA SER A 601 26.10 13.13 -20.89
C SER A 601 26.64 11.79 -21.40
N LEU A 602 26.55 10.75 -20.55
CA LEU A 602 27.17 9.44 -20.74
C LEU A 602 26.31 8.51 -21.62
N ALA A 603 26.81 8.21 -22.82
CA ALA A 603 26.16 7.30 -23.76
C ALA A 603 26.40 5.82 -23.41
N PHE A 604 25.40 4.96 -23.67
CA PHE A 604 25.56 3.52 -23.53
C PHE A 604 26.30 2.92 -24.75
N PRO A 605 27.34 2.10 -24.55
CA PRO A 605 28.00 1.39 -25.65
C PRO A 605 27.03 0.51 -26.46
N PRO A 606 27.13 0.46 -27.80
CA PRO A 606 26.28 -0.37 -28.64
C PRO A 606 26.62 -1.86 -28.46
N SER A 607 25.60 -2.70 -28.38
CA SER A 607 25.65 -4.12 -27.97
C SER A 607 26.40 -5.08 -28.92
N ASN A 608 27.21 -4.57 -29.85
CA ASN A 608 27.89 -5.39 -30.87
C ASN A 608 29.33 -4.91 -31.16
N ARG A 609 30.02 -4.39 -30.13
CA ARG A 609 31.48 -4.15 -30.13
C ARG A 609 32.11 -4.77 -28.90
N HIS A 610 32.66 -5.98 -29.03
CA HIS A 610 33.71 -6.43 -28.10
C HIS A 610 34.86 -5.41 -28.17
N VAL A 611 35.12 -4.70 -27.07
CA VAL A 611 36.23 -3.75 -26.97
C VAL A 611 37.54 -4.54 -26.89
N ARG A 612 38.08 -4.86 -28.07
CA ARG A 612 39.37 -5.54 -28.24
C ARG A 612 40.45 -4.65 -27.63
N ARG A 613 40.93 -4.99 -26.42
CA ARG A 613 41.99 -4.26 -25.70
C ARG A 613 43.23 -4.08 -26.56
N GLN A 614 43.33 -2.96 -27.26
CA GLN A 614 44.53 -2.50 -27.94
C GLN A 614 45.29 -1.58 -26.99
N SER A 615 46.30 -2.13 -26.32
CA SER A 615 47.29 -1.33 -25.61
C SER A 615 48.09 -0.50 -26.61
N HIS A 616 47.99 0.85 -26.56
CA HIS A 616 49.07 1.82 -26.83
C HIS A 616 48.63 3.31 -26.79
N THR A 617 47.83 3.72 -25.80
CA THR A 617 47.60 5.16 -25.51
C THR A 617 47.64 5.41 -24.00
N ALA A 618 48.29 6.50 -23.57
CA ALA A 618 48.60 6.76 -22.17
C ALA A 618 47.53 7.63 -21.47
N VAL A 619 46.35 7.07 -21.25
CA VAL A 619 45.29 7.66 -20.39
C VAL A 619 45.05 6.70 -19.22
N LEU A 620 45.01 7.22 -17.99
CA LEU A 620 44.68 6.43 -16.81
C LEU A 620 43.17 6.14 -16.80
N PRO A 621 42.73 4.90 -16.51
CA PRO A 621 41.31 4.57 -16.44
C PRO A 621 40.63 5.24 -15.24
N VAL A 622 39.32 5.50 -15.37
CA VAL A 622 38.43 5.81 -14.26
C VAL A 622 38.29 4.57 -13.38
N GLU A 623 38.46 4.74 -12.06
CA GLU A 623 38.49 3.65 -11.07
C GLU A 623 37.46 3.89 -9.95
N GLU A 624 36.96 2.80 -9.37
CA GLU A 624 36.21 2.77 -8.11
C GLU A 624 37.16 2.63 -6.90
N ILE A 625 36.67 2.97 -5.69
CA ILE A 625 37.33 2.65 -4.42
C ILE A 625 36.35 1.88 -3.53
N GLY A 626 36.57 0.58 -3.38
CA GLY A 626 35.82 -0.25 -2.43
C GLY A 626 36.18 0.06 -0.97
N PRO A 627 35.30 -0.27 0.00
CA PRO A 627 35.54 -0.04 1.42
C PRO A 627 36.73 -0.87 1.93
N GLN A 628 37.73 -0.20 2.54
CA GLN A 628 38.93 -0.87 3.06
C GLN A 628 38.74 -1.31 4.51
N ILE A 629 38.73 -2.62 4.73
CA ILE A 629 38.89 -3.23 6.05
C ILE A 629 40.37 -3.10 6.46
N ILE A 630 40.64 -2.57 7.64
CA ILE A 630 42.01 -2.34 8.14
C ILE A 630 42.50 -3.58 8.91
N GLU A 631 43.36 -4.40 8.29
CA GLU A 631 44.16 -5.38 9.01
C GLU A 631 45.50 -4.77 9.51
N PRO A 632 45.97 -5.12 10.73
CA PRO A 632 47.20 -4.57 11.29
C PRO A 632 48.47 -5.23 10.69
N PRO A 633 49.58 -4.48 10.53
CA PRO A 633 50.75 -4.95 9.81
C PRO A 633 51.64 -5.91 10.62
N THR A 634 51.87 -7.12 10.09
CA THR A 634 52.83 -8.08 10.65
C THR A 634 54.17 -8.00 9.90
N LYS A 635 55.28 -7.86 10.63
CA LYS A 635 56.64 -7.80 10.04
C LYS A 635 57.18 -9.19 9.69
N PRO A 636 58.03 -9.33 8.63
CA PRO A 636 58.58 -10.62 8.23
C PRO A 636 59.78 -11.02 9.10
N GLN A 637 59.75 -12.25 9.63
CA GLN A 637 60.94 -12.99 10.05
C GLN A 637 60.80 -14.47 9.65
N SER A 638 61.94 -15.14 9.51
CA SER A 638 62.03 -16.55 9.09
C SER A 638 62.91 -17.32 10.08
N GLN A 639 62.57 -18.59 10.33
CA GLN A 639 63.48 -19.77 10.29
C GLN A 639 62.97 -20.98 11.11
N VAL A 640 62.82 -22.12 10.40
CA VAL A 640 63.26 -23.52 10.72
C VAL A 640 62.79 -24.23 12.03
N THR A 641 62.66 -25.56 11.96
CA THR A 641 62.37 -26.57 13.04
C THR A 641 60.92 -26.61 13.58
N GLU A 642 60.32 -27.76 13.93
CA GLU A 642 60.64 -29.18 13.65
C GLU A 642 59.36 -30.05 13.62
N SER A 643 59.49 -31.37 13.34
CA SER A 643 58.37 -32.34 13.34
C SER A 643 58.24 -33.09 14.69
N PRO A 644 57.12 -33.79 14.98
CA PRO A 644 57.12 -35.22 14.65
C PRO A 644 55.77 -35.83 14.19
N ARG A 645 55.87 -37.00 13.54
CA ARG A 645 54.80 -37.79 12.89
C ARG A 645 53.91 -38.57 13.88
N ARG A 646 52.67 -38.88 13.48
CA ARG A 646 51.98 -40.18 13.72
C ARG A 646 51.17 -40.62 12.47
N GLN A 647 50.76 -41.89 12.39
CA GLN A 647 50.43 -42.57 11.13
C GLN A 647 49.03 -43.25 11.06
N ARG A 648 48.49 -43.35 9.82
CA ARG A 648 47.54 -44.37 9.29
C ARG A 648 46.11 -44.37 9.90
N LYS A 649 45.04 -44.74 9.18
CA LYS A 649 44.85 -45.85 8.21
C LYS A 649 43.80 -45.55 7.11
N HIS A 650 43.80 -46.34 6.03
CA HIS A 650 42.63 -46.66 5.18
C HIS A 650 42.17 -48.11 5.43
N PRO A 651 40.91 -48.45 5.09
CA PRO A 651 40.61 -49.27 3.89
C PRO A 651 39.39 -48.73 3.09
N VAL A 652 38.69 -49.53 2.27
CA VAL A 652 39.01 -49.82 0.84
C VAL A 652 37.89 -50.69 0.19
N SER A 653 37.48 -50.32 -1.04
CA SER A 653 36.71 -51.09 -2.07
C SER A 653 35.32 -51.69 -1.78
N GLY A 654 34.41 -51.56 -2.76
CA GLY A 654 33.16 -52.34 -2.88
C GLY A 654 32.32 -51.99 -4.13
N GLU A 655 32.40 -52.81 -5.18
CA GLU A 655 31.55 -52.85 -6.40
C GLU A 655 31.01 -54.30 -6.52
N PRO A 656 30.02 -54.70 -7.39
CA PRO A 656 29.94 -54.39 -8.83
C PRO A 656 28.44 -54.28 -9.36
N PRO A 657 28.00 -54.69 -10.60
CA PRO A 657 27.23 -53.76 -11.46
C PRO A 657 26.01 -54.36 -12.24
N VAL A 658 25.58 -53.63 -13.30
CA VAL A 658 24.83 -54.07 -14.53
C VAL A 658 23.30 -54.17 -14.47
N GLN A 659 22.60 -53.33 -15.28
CA GLN A 659 21.78 -53.78 -16.44
C GLN A 659 21.25 -52.60 -17.30
N LEU A 660 21.05 -52.88 -18.60
CA LEU A 660 20.48 -52.03 -19.65
C LEU A 660 19.42 -52.84 -20.41
N LEU A 661 18.32 -52.22 -20.86
CA LEU A 661 17.56 -52.57 -22.08
C LEU A 661 16.45 -51.51 -22.36
N PRO A 662 16.09 -51.20 -23.62
CA PRO A 662 15.03 -50.23 -23.98
C PRO A 662 13.78 -50.88 -24.63
N ILE A 663 12.70 -50.10 -24.75
CA ILE A 663 11.47 -50.26 -25.55
C ILE A 663 10.74 -48.89 -25.54
N GLU A 664 9.82 -48.49 -26.41
CA GLU A 664 9.63 -48.53 -27.88
C GLU A 664 8.16 -48.12 -28.17
N THR A 665 7.96 -47.07 -28.97
CA THR A 665 6.80 -46.84 -29.89
C THR A 665 5.37 -46.49 -29.40
N VAL A 666 4.57 -46.00 -30.38
CA VAL A 666 3.11 -45.72 -30.40
C VAL A 666 2.66 -44.43 -29.67
N GLY A 667 1.81 -43.55 -30.23
CA GLY A 667 1.18 -43.49 -31.57
C GLY A 667 -0.13 -42.68 -31.59
N PHE A 668 -0.72 -42.48 -32.78
CA PHE A 668 -1.94 -41.68 -33.12
C PHE A 668 -1.75 -40.15 -33.16
N GLN A 669 -2.16 -39.33 -34.16
CA GLN A 669 -3.29 -39.29 -35.14
C GLN A 669 -4.66 -38.98 -34.49
N GLU A 670 -5.57 -38.16 -35.04
CA GLU A 670 -5.77 -37.56 -36.38
C GLU A 670 -6.34 -36.09 -36.24
N ALA A 671 -6.17 -35.15 -37.19
CA ALA A 671 -7.05 -34.75 -38.31
C ALA A 671 -8.54 -34.47 -37.96
N GLU A 672 -9.30 -33.54 -38.56
CA GLU A 672 -9.09 -32.32 -39.38
C GLU A 672 -10.40 -31.45 -39.22
N GLY A 673 -10.62 -30.26 -39.81
CA GLY A 673 -9.85 -29.41 -40.71
C GLY A 673 -10.75 -28.47 -41.56
N GLN A 674 -10.15 -27.44 -42.18
CA GLN A 674 -10.73 -26.57 -43.24
C GLN A 674 -11.93 -25.67 -42.81
N GLU A 675 -12.28 -24.54 -43.47
CA GLU A 675 -12.03 -24.08 -44.84
C GLU A 675 -11.38 -22.67 -44.96
N THR A 676 -10.85 -22.39 -46.16
CA THR A 676 -10.63 -21.03 -46.72
C THR A 676 -11.06 -21.09 -48.21
N PRO A 677 -11.40 -19.98 -48.91
CA PRO A 677 -10.35 -19.10 -49.44
C PRO A 677 -10.77 -17.62 -49.71
N PHE A 678 -9.80 -16.78 -50.07
CA PHE A 678 -9.74 -16.17 -51.41
C PHE A 678 -8.34 -15.63 -51.73
N ILE A 679 -7.95 -15.61 -53.01
CA ILE A 679 -6.57 -15.48 -53.49
C ILE A 679 -6.47 -14.53 -54.69
N LEU A 680 -5.47 -13.63 -54.69
CA LEU A 680 -4.63 -13.19 -55.82
C LEU A 680 -3.42 -12.43 -55.21
N ARG A 681 -2.15 -12.85 -55.33
CA ARG A 681 -1.25 -12.95 -56.53
C ARG A 681 -0.98 -11.58 -57.16
N SER A 682 0.24 -11.18 -57.55
CA SER A 682 1.56 -11.86 -57.70
C SER A 682 2.67 -10.77 -57.77
N ASP A 683 4.00 -10.96 -57.89
CA ASP A 683 4.92 -12.10 -58.16
C ASP A 683 6.36 -11.73 -57.66
N ARG A 684 7.31 -12.65 -57.34
CA ARG A 684 8.36 -13.36 -58.16
C ARG A 684 9.42 -12.48 -58.86
N ASP A 685 10.67 -12.91 -59.10
CA ASP A 685 11.47 -14.14 -58.82
C ASP A 685 13.00 -13.74 -58.81
N HIS A 686 14.08 -14.54 -58.69
CA HIS A 686 14.33 -16.00 -58.65
C HIS A 686 15.69 -16.31 -57.94
N VAL A 687 15.72 -17.32 -57.05
CA VAL A 687 16.73 -18.42 -56.86
C VAL A 687 18.27 -18.23 -57.07
N SER A 688 19.08 -18.79 -56.15
CA SER A 688 20.22 -19.71 -56.45
C SER A 688 20.77 -20.50 -55.23
N LEU A 689 21.30 -21.70 -55.49
CA LEU A 689 21.93 -22.67 -54.56
C LEU A 689 23.48 -22.47 -54.56
N GLU A 690 24.39 -23.20 -53.88
CA GLU A 690 24.39 -24.45 -53.07
C GLU A 690 25.68 -24.52 -52.20
N ALA A 691 25.74 -25.38 -51.16
CA ALA A 691 26.86 -26.28 -50.80
C ALA A 691 26.81 -26.75 -49.32
N VAL A 692 27.16 -28.02 -49.06
CA VAL A 692 27.18 -28.65 -47.72
C VAL A 692 28.58 -29.21 -47.40
N LYS A 693 29.04 -29.11 -46.14
CA LYS A 693 30.02 -30.03 -45.53
C LYS A 693 30.02 -29.99 -44.01
N ASP A 694 30.15 -31.18 -43.42
CA ASP A 694 30.07 -31.53 -41.99
C ASP A 694 30.86 -32.87 -41.82
N PRO A 695 31.04 -33.48 -40.63
CA PRO A 695 31.09 -32.93 -39.25
C PRO A 695 32.33 -33.42 -38.44
N VAL A 696 32.62 -32.84 -37.26
CA VAL A 696 33.39 -33.53 -36.18
C VAL A 696 32.89 -33.12 -34.79
N LEU A 697 32.87 -34.09 -33.87
CA LEU A 697 32.52 -34.05 -32.43
C LEU A 697 33.57 -33.25 -31.60
N ALA A 698 33.42 -32.91 -30.30
CA ALA A 698 32.47 -33.34 -29.27
C ALA A 698 32.39 -32.36 -28.05
N PHE A 699 31.25 -32.40 -27.34
CA PHE A 699 31.00 -32.17 -25.89
C PHE A 699 31.85 -31.21 -25.01
N GLY A 700 31.14 -30.44 -24.18
CA GLY A 700 31.70 -29.80 -22.97
C GLY A 700 30.78 -28.75 -22.33
N GLU A 701 29.80 -29.17 -21.53
CA GLU A 701 28.99 -28.23 -20.75
C GLU A 701 29.78 -27.66 -19.56
N GLN A 702 29.79 -26.33 -19.41
CA GLN A 702 29.90 -25.69 -18.11
C GLN A 702 29.12 -24.38 -18.12
N THR A 703 28.14 -24.24 -17.24
CA THR A 703 27.23 -23.10 -17.17
C THR A 703 27.97 -21.82 -16.75
N CYS A 704 28.14 -20.88 -17.69
CA CYS A 704 28.73 -19.58 -17.40
C CYS A 704 27.73 -18.65 -16.68
N GLY A 705 28.22 -17.83 -15.76
CA GLY A 705 27.45 -16.75 -15.14
C GLY A 705 27.17 -15.60 -16.11
N SER A 706 26.22 -14.72 -15.74
CA SER A 706 25.78 -13.57 -16.54
C SER A 706 26.85 -12.49 -16.69
N GLU A 707 27.15 -12.06 -17.92
CA GLU A 707 28.15 -11.02 -18.22
C GLU A 707 27.58 -9.57 -18.29
N ASP A 708 26.26 -9.37 -18.14
CA ASP A 708 25.58 -8.10 -18.44
C ASP A 708 25.44 -7.10 -17.27
N SER A 709 26.55 -6.73 -16.62
CA SER A 709 26.57 -5.61 -15.65
C SER A 709 27.59 -4.54 -16.04
N ARG A 710 27.13 -3.30 -16.19
CA ARG A 710 27.96 -2.13 -16.56
C ARG A 710 28.13 -1.22 -15.34
N SER A 711 29.21 -0.44 -15.26
CA SER A 711 29.43 0.55 -14.20
C SER A 711 29.45 1.99 -14.71
N VAL A 712 29.23 2.96 -13.81
CA VAL A 712 29.45 4.39 -14.12
C VAL A 712 30.88 4.67 -14.61
N PRO A 713 31.95 4.12 -13.98
CA PRO A 713 33.30 4.15 -14.54
C PRO A 713 33.41 3.67 -15.99
N ASP A 714 32.75 2.58 -16.38
CA ASP A 714 32.79 2.09 -17.78
C ASP A 714 32.18 3.09 -18.76
N LEU A 715 31.09 3.75 -18.37
CA LEU A 715 30.41 4.75 -19.20
C LEU A 715 31.25 6.03 -19.35
N ILE A 716 32.01 6.44 -18.32
CA ILE A 716 32.95 7.57 -18.42
C ILE A 716 34.19 7.16 -19.24
N ASN A 717 34.74 5.96 -19.03
CA ASN A 717 35.84 5.41 -19.82
C ASN A 717 35.46 5.31 -21.32
N TYR A 718 34.21 4.96 -21.63
CA TYR A 718 33.67 4.98 -22.99
C TYR A 718 33.54 6.40 -23.55
N PHE A 719 33.02 7.35 -22.76
CA PHE A 719 32.89 8.76 -23.15
C PHE A 719 34.26 9.42 -23.48
N LEU A 720 35.32 9.05 -22.77
CA LEU A 720 36.69 9.53 -22.99
C LEU A 720 37.49 8.69 -24.00
N SER A 721 36.89 7.64 -24.59
CA SER A 721 37.62 6.73 -25.48
C SER A 721 37.95 7.36 -26.85
N PRO A 722 39.13 7.06 -27.45
CA PRO A 722 39.48 7.58 -28.78
C PRO A 722 38.53 7.13 -29.89
N GLU A 723 38.04 8.09 -30.66
CA GLU A 723 37.12 7.90 -31.79
C GLU A 723 37.87 8.11 -33.12
N VAL A 724 37.80 7.14 -34.04
CA VAL A 724 38.41 7.28 -35.36
C VAL A 724 37.38 7.82 -36.35
N LEU A 725 37.57 9.07 -36.74
CA LEU A 725 36.74 9.82 -37.69
C LEU A 725 37.07 9.36 -39.12
N THR A 726 36.25 8.45 -39.65
CA THR A 726 36.43 7.83 -40.98
C THR A 726 35.17 7.89 -41.84
N SER A 727 35.27 7.44 -43.10
CA SER A 727 34.14 7.27 -44.03
C SER A 727 33.31 8.55 -44.21
N GLU A 728 32.02 8.54 -43.85
CA GLU A 728 31.11 9.69 -43.86
C GLU A 728 31.42 10.75 -42.79
N ASN A 729 32.15 10.38 -41.72
CA ASN A 729 32.48 11.22 -40.58
C ASN A 729 33.92 11.80 -40.64
N LYS A 730 34.56 11.83 -41.81
CA LYS A 730 35.95 12.34 -42.00
C LYS A 730 36.09 13.80 -41.56
N TYR A 731 37.22 14.12 -40.92
CA TYR A 731 37.58 15.47 -40.50
C TYR A 731 38.05 16.33 -41.69
N HIS A 732 37.50 17.54 -41.85
CA HIS A 732 38.03 18.52 -42.80
C HIS A 732 39.32 19.15 -42.27
N CYS A 733 40.47 18.67 -42.74
CA CYS A 733 41.76 19.16 -42.28
C CYS A 733 42.23 20.35 -43.13
N GLU A 734 42.24 21.55 -42.55
CA GLU A 734 42.69 22.79 -43.21
C GLU A 734 44.07 22.66 -43.85
N LYS A 735 45.05 22.10 -43.12
CA LYS A 735 46.41 21.85 -43.63
C LYS A 735 46.49 20.82 -44.78
N CYS A 736 45.42 20.06 -45.03
CA CYS A 736 45.28 19.19 -46.19
C CYS A 736 44.28 19.73 -47.24
N ALA A 737 43.62 20.86 -46.97
CA ALA A 737 42.50 21.41 -47.75
C ALA A 737 41.43 20.37 -48.18
N SER A 738 41.19 19.35 -47.35
CA SER A 738 40.38 18.19 -47.75
C SER A 738 39.89 17.36 -46.55
N LEU A 739 38.86 16.55 -46.79
CA LEU A 739 38.40 15.52 -45.85
C LEU A 739 39.48 14.44 -45.69
N GLN A 740 39.85 14.14 -44.44
CA GLN A 740 40.87 13.18 -44.06
C GLN A 740 40.38 12.30 -42.91
N ASP A 741 40.91 11.08 -42.83
CA ASP A 741 40.73 10.24 -41.64
C ASP A 741 41.50 10.85 -40.46
N ALA A 742 40.88 10.85 -39.28
CA ALA A 742 41.43 11.50 -38.08
C ALA A 742 41.15 10.69 -36.81
N GLU A 743 41.97 10.90 -35.79
CA GLU A 743 41.79 10.38 -34.43
C GLU A 743 41.30 11.52 -33.54
N LYS A 744 40.14 11.37 -32.91
CA LYS A 744 39.54 12.31 -31.96
C LYS A 744 39.66 11.76 -30.54
N VAL A 745 40.21 12.56 -29.63
CA VAL A 745 40.35 12.23 -28.20
C VAL A 745 39.75 13.34 -27.37
N ALA A 746 39.02 12.97 -26.31
CA ALA A 746 38.50 13.89 -25.30
C ALA A 746 39.23 13.69 -23.98
N GLU A 747 39.74 14.77 -23.39
CA GLU A 747 40.46 14.78 -22.11
C GLU A 747 39.85 15.85 -21.19
N LEU A 748 39.71 15.57 -19.90
CA LEU A 748 39.24 16.55 -18.92
C LEU A 748 40.40 17.44 -18.45
N THR A 749 40.24 18.77 -18.50
CA THR A 749 41.28 19.74 -18.09
C THR A 749 40.95 20.49 -16.79
N GLU A 750 39.67 20.64 -16.44
CA GLU A 750 39.21 21.19 -15.16
C GLU A 750 38.02 20.36 -14.66
N GLY A 751 38.18 19.72 -13.49
CA GLY A 751 37.09 18.98 -12.85
C GLY A 751 36.19 19.94 -12.04
N PRO A 752 34.84 19.88 -12.17
CA PRO A 752 33.93 20.75 -11.43
C PRO A 752 33.88 20.37 -9.94
N HIS A 753 33.52 21.31 -9.07
CA HIS A 753 33.36 21.05 -7.63
C HIS A 753 32.20 20.09 -7.32
N TYR A 754 31.11 20.19 -8.09
CA TYR A 754 30.05 19.20 -8.22
C TYR A 754 29.99 18.67 -9.65
N LEU A 755 30.35 17.40 -9.84
CA LEU A 755 30.26 16.69 -11.10
C LEU A 755 28.84 16.12 -11.29
N VAL A 756 28.14 16.59 -12.32
CA VAL A 756 26.84 16.03 -12.75
C VAL A 756 27.06 15.02 -13.87
N LEU A 757 26.48 13.83 -13.75
CA LEU A 757 26.49 12.80 -14.79
C LEU A 757 25.05 12.48 -15.22
N THR A 758 24.75 12.64 -16.51
CA THR A 758 23.46 12.23 -17.09
C THR A 758 23.65 10.91 -17.83
N LEU A 759 23.01 9.84 -17.36
CA LEU A 759 23.03 8.54 -18.04
C LEU A 759 22.03 8.55 -19.20
N LEU A 760 22.49 8.50 -20.45
CA LEU A 760 21.63 8.60 -21.65
C LEU A 760 20.85 7.29 -21.88
N ARG A 761 19.88 7.01 -21.00
CA ARG A 761 19.08 5.78 -20.95
C ARG A 761 18.00 5.72 -22.03
N PHE A 762 18.35 6.02 -23.27
CA PHE A 762 17.42 5.98 -24.39
C PHE A 762 18.12 5.58 -25.70
N SER A 763 17.40 4.79 -26.48
CA SER A 763 17.75 4.35 -27.83
C SER A 763 16.63 4.75 -28.80
N PHE A 764 16.86 4.62 -30.11
CA PHE A 764 15.82 4.80 -31.13
C PHE A 764 15.64 3.48 -31.89
N ASP A 765 14.49 2.81 -31.71
CA ASP A 765 14.18 1.56 -32.43
C ASP A 765 13.72 1.94 -33.85
N LEU A 766 14.63 1.80 -34.82
CA LEU A 766 14.44 2.11 -36.24
C LEU A 766 13.29 1.32 -36.90
N ARG A 767 12.88 0.18 -36.35
CA ARG A 767 11.74 -0.63 -36.85
C ARG A 767 10.41 -0.08 -36.37
N THR A 768 10.37 0.52 -35.17
CA THR A 768 9.14 1.14 -34.61
C THR A 768 9.07 2.66 -34.82
N MET A 769 10.17 3.28 -35.26
CA MET A 769 10.36 4.73 -35.37
C MET A 769 10.06 5.49 -34.06
N LYS A 770 10.46 4.90 -32.92
CA LYS A 770 10.22 5.46 -31.58
C LYS A 770 11.48 5.42 -30.71
N ARG A 771 11.55 6.38 -29.78
CA ARG A 771 12.49 6.35 -28.65
C ARG A 771 12.10 5.16 -27.75
N LYS A 772 13.09 4.51 -27.14
CA LYS A 772 12.91 3.39 -26.20
C LYS A 772 13.88 3.58 -25.03
N LYS A 773 13.35 3.54 -23.80
CA LYS A 773 14.16 3.57 -22.56
C LYS A 773 15.10 2.36 -22.47
N ILE A 774 16.33 2.61 -22.02
CA ILE A 774 17.34 1.59 -21.72
C ILE A 774 17.23 1.25 -20.23
N LEU A 775 16.80 0.02 -19.95
CA LEU A 775 16.54 -0.47 -18.59
C LEU A 775 17.74 -1.20 -17.97
N ASP A 776 18.81 -1.42 -18.74
CA ASP A 776 20.06 -2.08 -18.37
C ASP A 776 20.55 -1.58 -16.99
N ASN A 777 20.87 -2.50 -16.07
CA ASN A 777 21.37 -2.09 -14.76
C ASN A 777 22.77 -1.45 -14.90
N VAL A 778 23.04 -0.42 -14.10
CA VAL A 778 24.34 0.27 -14.08
C VAL A 778 24.73 0.49 -12.63
N SER A 779 25.85 -0.11 -12.22
CA SER A 779 26.41 0.05 -10.87
C SER A 779 26.96 1.46 -10.67
N ILE A 780 26.60 2.06 -9.53
CA ILE A 780 26.94 3.45 -9.16
C ILE A 780 27.90 3.39 -7.97
N PRO A 781 29.18 3.76 -8.12
CA PRO A 781 30.14 3.71 -7.02
C PRO A 781 29.86 4.83 -6.01
N LEU A 782 30.06 4.56 -4.73
CA LEU A 782 29.94 5.61 -3.69
C LEU A 782 31.07 6.65 -3.79
N VAL A 783 32.23 6.23 -4.33
CA VAL A 783 33.44 7.04 -4.50
C VAL A 783 34.05 6.79 -5.89
N LEU A 784 34.30 7.87 -6.64
CA LEU A 784 34.73 7.86 -8.04
C LEU A 784 36.10 8.56 -8.18
N LYS A 785 37.05 7.94 -8.90
CA LYS A 785 38.34 8.57 -9.29
C LYS A 785 38.27 9.04 -10.74
N LEU A 786 38.30 10.35 -10.97
CA LEU A 786 38.26 10.99 -12.29
C LEU A 786 39.66 11.47 -12.70
N PRO A 787 40.23 11.03 -13.85
CA PRO A 787 41.51 11.52 -14.33
C PRO A 787 41.37 12.91 -14.96
N VAL A 788 42.17 13.88 -14.52
CA VAL A 788 42.21 15.25 -15.05
C VAL A 788 43.64 15.59 -15.49
N LEU A 789 43.77 16.19 -16.68
CA LEU A 789 45.04 16.58 -17.27
C LEU A 789 45.50 17.93 -16.70
N VAL A 790 46.72 17.97 -16.14
CA VAL A 790 47.33 19.20 -15.60
C VAL A 790 48.40 19.72 -16.56
N ALA A 791 48.31 21.00 -16.90
CA ALA A 791 49.34 21.73 -17.66
C ALA A 791 50.40 22.32 -16.70
N SER A 792 51.68 22.11 -17.01
CA SER A 792 52.80 22.51 -16.16
C SER A 792 53.45 23.81 -16.63
N GLU A 793 52.83 24.97 -16.33
CA GLU A 793 53.40 26.29 -16.67
C GLU A 793 53.65 27.20 -15.44
N ASP A 794 52.83 27.11 -14.37
CA ASP A 794 53.05 27.89 -13.14
C ASP A 794 54.06 27.24 -12.16
N SER A 795 55.35 27.37 -12.45
CA SER A 795 56.44 27.12 -11.48
C SER A 795 57.69 27.98 -11.73
N GLY A 796 57.48 29.26 -12.07
CA GLY A 796 58.57 30.21 -12.30
C GLY A 796 59.22 30.72 -11.02
N GLU A 797 60.20 29.98 -10.46
CA GLU A 797 61.52 30.53 -10.07
C GLU A 797 62.52 29.47 -9.56
N VAL A 798 63.82 29.82 -9.60
CA VAL A 798 64.99 29.06 -9.09
C VAL A 798 65.23 27.65 -9.67
N CYS A 799 65.77 27.58 -10.90
CA CYS A 799 66.59 26.45 -11.36
C CYS A 799 67.66 26.86 -12.38
N GLN A 800 68.89 27.15 -11.91
CA GLN A 800 70.07 27.21 -12.78
C GLN A 800 70.82 25.86 -12.76
N ASN A 801 70.64 25.02 -13.79
CA ASN A 801 71.73 24.57 -14.66
C ASN A 801 71.30 23.56 -15.75
N ARG A 802 71.64 23.91 -17.00
CA ARG A 802 72.12 23.04 -18.10
C ARG A 802 71.30 21.81 -18.53
N ASN A 803 70.67 21.98 -19.69
CA ASN A 803 70.58 21.03 -20.81
C ASN A 803 70.39 19.53 -20.49
N ASP A 804 69.18 19.03 -20.78
CA ASP A 804 69.03 18.27 -22.03
C ASP A 804 67.64 18.47 -22.67
N ARG A 805 67.43 17.97 -23.90
CA ARG A 805 66.32 18.43 -24.76
C ARG A 805 64.99 17.66 -24.64
N ALA A 806 63.95 18.41 -24.26
CA ALA A 806 62.59 18.36 -24.80
C ALA A 806 61.80 17.03 -24.78
N ALA A 807 61.07 16.81 -23.69
CA ALA A 807 59.75 16.19 -23.71
C ALA A 807 58.83 16.94 -22.74
N SER A 808 57.74 17.55 -23.23
CA SER A 808 56.73 18.16 -22.35
C SER A 808 55.81 17.06 -21.83
N CYS A 809 55.93 16.72 -20.54
CA CYS A 809 55.17 15.65 -19.91
C CYS A 809 53.96 16.20 -19.16
N ASN A 810 52.86 16.45 -19.88
CA ASN A 810 51.56 16.70 -19.24
C ASN A 810 51.21 15.50 -18.33
N GLY A 811 50.91 15.78 -17.06
CA GLY A 811 50.56 14.75 -16.09
C GLY A 811 49.05 14.60 -15.93
N PHE A 812 48.57 13.38 -15.75
CA PHE A 812 47.22 13.13 -15.24
C PHE A 812 47.23 13.09 -13.71
N VAL A 813 46.29 13.79 -13.09
CA VAL A 813 46.03 13.75 -11.65
C VAL A 813 44.63 13.18 -11.42
N SER A 814 44.52 12.16 -10.57
CA SER A 814 43.23 11.58 -10.19
C SER A 814 42.53 12.45 -9.14
N VAL A 815 41.43 13.08 -9.53
CA VAL A 815 40.53 13.80 -8.64
C VAL A 815 39.52 12.82 -8.05
N VAL A 816 39.33 12.83 -6.72
CA VAL A 816 38.38 11.94 -6.03
C VAL A 816 37.06 12.66 -5.78
N TYR A 817 35.96 11.95 -6.03
CA TYR A 817 34.60 12.42 -5.95
C TYR A 817 33.73 11.50 -5.07
N ASP A 818 32.89 12.07 -4.22
CA ASP A 818 31.88 11.36 -3.42
C ASP A 818 30.50 11.52 -4.03
N LEU A 819 29.74 10.43 -4.16
CA LEU A 819 28.34 10.50 -4.58
C LEU A 819 27.52 11.33 -3.57
N CYS A 820 26.67 12.24 -4.04
CA CYS A 820 25.80 13.09 -3.22
C CYS A 820 24.33 12.78 -3.40
N SER A 821 23.88 12.63 -4.65
CA SER A 821 22.48 12.33 -4.96
C SER A 821 22.31 11.56 -6.27
N VAL A 822 21.17 10.85 -6.35
CA VAL A 822 20.75 10.00 -7.46
C VAL A 822 19.29 10.30 -7.76
N VAL A 823 19.04 10.95 -8.90
CA VAL A 823 17.69 11.16 -9.43
C VAL A 823 17.30 9.95 -10.27
N VAL A 824 16.22 9.28 -9.88
CA VAL A 824 15.69 8.06 -10.49
C VAL A 824 14.50 8.40 -11.38
N HIS A 825 14.42 7.76 -12.55
CA HIS A 825 13.24 7.77 -13.41
C HIS A 825 12.52 6.41 -13.34
N SER A 826 11.30 6.39 -12.80
CA SER A 826 10.39 5.25 -12.77
C SER A 826 9.50 5.24 -14.01
N GLY A 827 9.54 4.18 -14.81
CA GLY A 827 8.70 4.00 -16.00
C GLY A 827 9.28 3.03 -17.02
N VAL A 828 8.42 2.34 -17.78
CA VAL A 828 8.85 1.42 -18.88
C VAL A 828 9.27 2.14 -20.16
N SER A 829 8.87 3.41 -20.30
CA SER A 829 8.94 4.19 -21.53
C SER A 829 9.82 5.43 -21.34
N SER A 830 10.22 6.07 -22.44
CA SER A 830 10.98 7.34 -22.44
C SER A 830 10.09 8.56 -22.71
N GLU A 831 8.76 8.37 -22.62
CA GLU A 831 7.70 9.32 -22.95
C GLU A 831 6.75 9.57 -21.76
N SER A 832 6.76 8.69 -20.74
CA SER A 832 6.05 8.91 -19.48
C SER A 832 6.66 8.14 -18.31
N GLY A 833 6.48 8.66 -17.10
CA GLY A 833 7.01 8.09 -15.86
C GLY A 833 6.85 9.01 -14.65
N HIS A 834 7.69 8.80 -13.64
CA HIS A 834 7.79 9.60 -12.41
C HIS A 834 9.25 9.77 -12.00
N TYR A 835 9.56 10.88 -11.32
CA TYR A 835 10.90 11.17 -10.81
C TYR A 835 10.91 11.29 -9.29
N TYR A 836 11.94 10.73 -8.67
CA TYR A 836 12.27 10.93 -7.26
C TYR A 836 13.79 11.00 -7.08
N CYS A 837 14.25 11.46 -5.91
CA CYS A 837 15.66 11.72 -5.65
C CYS A 837 16.10 11.08 -4.32
N TYR A 838 17.16 10.26 -4.37
CA TYR A 838 17.92 9.91 -3.17
C TYR A 838 19.05 10.91 -2.98
N ALA A 839 19.29 11.40 -1.77
CA ALA A 839 20.43 12.27 -1.48
C ALA A 839 20.96 12.11 -0.05
N ARG A 840 22.23 12.46 0.14
CA ARG A 840 22.90 12.57 1.44
C ARG A 840 23.67 13.89 1.54
N GLU A 841 23.92 14.35 2.76
CA GLU A 841 24.59 15.62 3.01
C GLU A 841 26.11 15.41 3.17
N CYS A 842 26.87 15.59 2.10
CA CYS A 842 28.32 15.36 2.09
C CYS A 842 29.09 16.57 2.66
N THR A 843 29.35 16.60 3.96
CA THR A 843 30.12 17.64 4.66
C THR A 843 31.64 17.36 4.67
N SER A 844 32.45 18.36 4.99
CA SER A 844 33.93 18.30 4.96
C SER A 844 34.60 17.80 6.27
N THR A 845 33.83 17.27 7.22
CA THR A 845 34.28 16.93 8.58
C THR A 845 34.83 15.51 8.71
N SER A 846 36.03 15.26 8.17
CA SER A 846 36.83 14.05 8.51
C SER A 846 38.35 14.18 8.27
N ALA A 847 38.91 15.39 8.38
CA ALA A 847 40.35 15.61 8.42
C ALA A 847 40.89 15.53 9.86
N SER A 848 41.10 14.31 10.37
CA SER A 848 41.58 14.10 11.74
C SER A 848 42.97 14.68 11.99
N SER A 849 43.09 15.48 13.05
CA SER A 849 44.38 15.88 13.60
C SER A 849 45.07 14.70 14.29
N PRO A 850 46.42 14.64 14.32
CA PRO A 850 47.12 13.57 15.01
C PRO A 850 46.85 13.65 16.53
N PRO A 851 46.56 12.53 17.21
CA PRO A 851 46.35 12.53 18.65
C PRO A 851 47.63 12.92 19.38
N ARG A 852 47.51 13.77 20.41
CA ARG A 852 48.57 13.96 21.40
C ARG A 852 48.54 12.80 22.39
N ASP A 853 49.70 12.37 22.85
CA ASP A 853 49.86 11.17 23.68
C ASP A 853 49.14 11.25 25.04
N GLY A 854 48.65 10.09 25.51
CA GLY A 854 48.54 9.81 26.95
C GLY A 854 47.16 9.88 27.61
N ALA A 855 46.19 9.07 27.17
CA ALA A 855 45.01 8.71 27.97
C ALA A 855 44.57 7.25 27.72
N PRO A 856 44.05 6.52 28.74
CA PRO A 856 43.68 5.10 28.59
C PRO A 856 42.33 4.90 27.89
N LYS A 857 42.19 3.78 27.17
CA LYS A 857 40.98 3.44 26.40
C LYS A 857 39.78 3.08 27.30
N SER A 858 38.63 3.68 27.03
CA SER A 858 37.30 3.18 27.42
C SER A 858 36.72 2.30 26.31
N THR A 859 36.02 1.22 26.67
CA THR A 859 35.51 0.22 25.72
C THR A 859 34.17 0.62 25.08
N SER A 860 34.20 1.26 23.91
CA SER A 860 32.99 1.56 23.11
C SER A 860 33.22 1.69 21.59
N ASP A 861 34.14 0.90 21.02
CA ASP A 861 34.41 0.84 19.56
C ASP A 861 33.27 0.13 18.79
N LYS A 862 32.06 0.68 18.85
CA LYS A 862 30.84 0.29 18.10
C LYS A 862 29.95 1.48 17.73
N GLN A 863 30.46 2.72 17.83
CA GLN A 863 29.64 3.93 17.74
C GLN A 863 30.27 5.00 16.82
N LEU A 864 30.83 4.57 15.68
CA LEU A 864 31.42 5.44 14.65
C LEU A 864 30.90 5.19 13.22
N ASP A 865 29.94 4.28 13.02
CA ASP A 865 29.28 4.06 11.71
C ASP A 865 28.11 5.03 11.44
N PHE A 866 27.92 6.05 12.29
CA PHE A 866 26.77 6.97 12.25
C PHE A 866 26.86 8.10 11.20
N GLU A 867 27.97 8.22 10.45
CA GLU A 867 28.36 9.52 9.87
C GLU A 867 27.67 9.93 8.55
N ILE A 868 26.93 9.08 7.83
CA ILE A 868 26.32 9.49 6.54
C ILE A 868 24.89 8.97 6.30
N GLN A 869 23.90 9.71 6.80
CA GLN A 869 22.47 9.45 6.56
C GLN A 869 22.05 9.76 5.12
N TRP A 870 21.33 8.81 4.50
CA TRP A 870 20.63 9.01 3.22
C TRP A 870 19.15 9.32 3.43
N TYR A 871 18.57 10.06 2.48
CA TYR A 871 17.15 10.43 2.43
C TYR A 871 16.57 10.14 1.05
N LEU A 872 15.31 9.72 1.01
CA LEU A 872 14.50 9.60 -0.21
C LEU A 872 13.49 10.74 -0.25
N PHE A 873 13.57 11.57 -1.29
CA PHE A 873 12.66 12.67 -1.60
C PHE A 873 11.73 12.28 -2.75
N ASN A 874 10.43 12.18 -2.46
CA ASN A 874 9.38 11.79 -3.41
C ASN A 874 8.21 12.79 -3.29
N ASP A 875 8.30 13.88 -4.07
CA ASP A 875 7.43 15.06 -3.99
C ASP A 875 7.21 15.55 -2.54
N THR A 876 6.00 15.43 -2.00
CA THR A 876 5.64 15.92 -0.66
C THR A 876 6.20 15.08 0.47
N ARG A 877 6.75 13.90 0.18
CA ARG A 877 7.25 12.95 1.18
C ARG A 877 8.77 12.94 1.19
N VAL A 878 9.33 12.98 2.39
CA VAL A 878 10.75 12.68 2.63
C VAL A 878 10.82 11.57 3.68
N SER A 879 11.69 10.59 3.46
CA SER A 879 11.92 9.47 4.38
C SER A 879 13.41 9.18 4.51
N PHE A 880 13.82 8.54 5.61
CA PHE A 880 15.16 7.96 5.70
C PHE A 880 15.31 6.85 4.66
N SER A 881 16.53 6.65 4.16
CA SER A 881 16.87 5.55 3.25
C SER A 881 18.35 5.16 3.43
N SER A 882 18.87 4.30 2.56
CA SER A 882 20.24 3.77 2.63
C SER A 882 20.93 3.80 1.26
N PHE A 883 22.26 3.63 1.23
CA PHE A 883 22.97 3.40 -0.03
C PHE A 883 22.63 2.03 -0.65
N GLU A 884 22.26 1.04 0.17
CA GLU A 884 21.84 -0.28 -0.31
C GLU A 884 20.55 -0.16 -1.15
N SER A 885 19.55 0.57 -0.64
CA SER A 885 18.33 0.95 -1.35
C SER A 885 18.65 1.63 -2.70
N VAL A 886 19.64 2.54 -2.74
CA VAL A 886 20.11 3.22 -3.96
C VAL A 886 20.79 2.25 -4.95
N SER A 887 21.61 1.32 -4.45
CA SER A 887 22.32 0.34 -5.29
C SER A 887 21.40 -0.72 -5.89
N ASN A 888 20.31 -1.06 -5.19
CA ASN A 888 19.39 -2.13 -5.57
C ASN A 888 18.11 -1.65 -6.28
N VAL A 889 17.92 -0.34 -6.52
CA VAL A 889 16.71 0.23 -7.17
C VAL A 889 16.30 -0.55 -8.41
N THR A 890 17.20 -0.69 -9.39
CA THR A 890 16.89 -1.35 -10.68
C THR A 890 16.81 -2.89 -10.55
N SER A 891 17.37 -3.46 -9.47
CA SER A 891 17.25 -4.89 -9.14
C SER A 891 15.85 -5.23 -8.60
N PHE A 892 15.34 -4.44 -7.65
CA PHE A 892 14.00 -4.61 -7.08
C PHE A 892 12.89 -4.10 -8.02
N PHE A 893 13.14 -3.00 -8.73
CA PHE A 893 12.21 -2.36 -9.64
C PHE A 893 12.85 -2.17 -11.03
N PRO A 894 12.76 -3.15 -11.95
CA PRO A 894 13.34 -3.07 -13.29
C PRO A 894 12.82 -1.93 -14.20
N LYS A 895 11.82 -1.16 -13.73
CA LYS A 895 11.27 0.04 -14.38
C LYS A 895 11.93 1.33 -13.88
N ASP A 896 12.64 1.26 -12.75
CA ASP A 896 13.19 2.39 -12.03
C ASP A 896 14.69 2.41 -12.22
N THR A 897 15.18 3.49 -12.84
CA THR A 897 16.56 3.58 -13.30
C THR A 897 17.15 4.92 -12.92
N ALA A 898 18.30 4.93 -12.25
CA ALA A 898 19.08 6.14 -12.02
C ALA A 898 19.38 6.85 -13.35
N TYR A 899 19.17 8.17 -13.39
CA TYR A 899 19.23 8.98 -14.60
C TYR A 899 20.20 10.17 -14.49
N VAL A 900 20.15 10.92 -13.39
CA VAL A 900 21.12 12.00 -13.10
C VAL A 900 21.79 11.73 -11.77
N LEU A 901 23.12 11.81 -11.75
CA LEU A 901 23.97 11.59 -10.58
C LEU A 901 24.71 12.89 -10.25
N PHE A 902 24.77 13.28 -8.97
CA PHE A 902 25.61 14.37 -8.50
C PHE A 902 26.73 13.80 -7.63
N TYR A 903 27.97 14.24 -7.86
CA TYR A 903 29.15 13.89 -7.08
C TYR A 903 29.89 15.15 -6.61
N ARG A 904 30.30 15.23 -5.34
CA ARG A 904 31.11 16.33 -4.77
C ARG A 904 32.61 16.00 -4.83
N GLN A 905 33.43 16.96 -5.21
CA GLN A 905 34.89 16.85 -5.20
C GLN A 905 35.44 16.79 -3.75
N ARG A 906 36.37 15.86 -3.47
CA ARG A 906 37.12 15.85 -2.20
C ARG A 906 38.22 16.93 -2.22
N PRO A 907 38.40 17.71 -1.14
CA PRO A 907 39.44 18.74 -1.07
C PRO A 907 40.84 18.11 -1.04
N CYS A 908 41.71 18.53 -1.96
CA CYS A 908 43.11 18.10 -2.03
C CYS A 908 44.04 19.07 -1.25
N LYS A 909 45.13 18.56 -0.68
CA LYS A 909 46.01 19.32 0.24
C LYS A 909 46.67 20.58 -0.35
N GLN A 910 46.67 20.75 -1.67
CA GLN A 910 47.16 21.98 -2.32
C GLN A 910 46.15 23.15 -2.27
N SER A 911 44.85 22.92 -2.02
CA SER A 911 43.85 24.00 -1.94
C SER A 911 43.80 24.73 -0.60
N TRP A 912 44.55 24.27 0.41
CA TRP A 912 44.51 24.81 1.78
C TRP A 912 44.76 26.33 1.84
N ALA A 913 45.68 26.87 1.03
CA ALA A 913 45.97 28.30 0.96
C ALA A 913 44.82 29.17 0.41
N MET A 914 43.89 28.61 -0.38
CA MET A 914 42.67 29.31 -0.78
C MET A 914 41.51 29.04 0.20
N HIS A 915 41.53 27.90 0.89
CA HIS A 915 40.48 27.55 1.85
C HIS A 915 40.53 28.40 3.11
N GLU A 916 41.71 28.81 3.60
CA GLU A 916 41.83 29.72 4.75
C GLU A 916 41.13 31.06 4.48
N ALA A 917 41.37 31.69 3.32
CA ALA A 917 40.75 32.97 2.95
C ALA A 917 39.21 32.93 2.87
N VAL A 918 38.61 31.76 2.63
CA VAL A 918 37.14 31.59 2.65
C VAL A 918 36.65 31.14 4.04
N SER A 919 37.45 30.34 4.75
CA SER A 919 37.07 29.73 6.03
C SER A 919 37.20 30.71 7.21
N ASP A 920 38.11 31.68 7.16
CA ASP A 920 38.19 32.74 8.17
C ASP A 920 37.06 33.76 8.02
N ALA A 921 36.58 34.01 6.80
CA ALA A 921 35.35 34.77 6.58
C ALA A 921 34.11 34.04 7.14
N VAL A 922 34.04 32.71 6.99
CA VAL A 922 32.96 31.86 7.52
C VAL A 922 33.05 31.64 9.04
N ARG A 923 34.20 31.85 9.67
CA ARG A 923 34.37 31.75 11.14
C ARG A 923 34.09 33.03 11.92
N LEU A 924 34.02 34.18 11.24
CA LEU A 924 33.73 35.49 11.85
C LEU A 924 32.24 35.88 11.83
N HIS A 925 31.42 35.14 11.09
CA HIS A 925 29.96 35.23 11.13
C HIS A 925 29.37 33.91 11.62
N GLY A 926 28.20 33.97 12.29
CA GLY A 926 27.51 32.78 12.78
C GLY A 926 26.83 31.97 11.68
N GLU A 927 25.99 31.01 12.06
CA GLU A 927 25.18 30.23 11.10
C GLU A 927 24.43 31.15 10.13
N PRO A 928 24.29 30.75 8.84
CA PRO A 928 23.80 31.61 7.79
C PRO A 928 22.31 31.95 7.95
N SER A 929 22.02 33.05 8.64
CA SER A 929 20.66 33.57 8.80
C SER A 929 20.15 34.19 7.49
N PRO A 930 19.01 33.74 6.94
CA PRO A 930 18.36 34.41 5.80
C PRO A 930 18.01 35.87 6.12
N THR A 931 17.77 36.69 5.09
CA THR A 931 17.46 38.11 5.31
C THR A 931 16.20 38.29 6.13
N LYS A 932 16.13 39.39 6.88
CA LYS A 932 15.11 39.61 7.92
C LYS A 932 13.69 39.45 7.37
N ASP A 933 13.43 39.97 6.19
CA ASP A 933 12.12 39.97 5.53
C ASP A 933 11.72 38.55 5.07
N LEU A 934 12.70 37.73 4.65
CA LEU A 934 12.51 36.31 4.33
C LEU A 934 12.21 35.48 5.60
N MET A 935 12.91 35.76 6.71
CA MET A 935 12.60 35.14 8.00
C MET A 935 11.23 35.58 8.55
N GLU A 936 10.81 36.83 8.33
CA GLU A 936 9.46 37.28 8.70
C GLU A 936 8.38 36.58 7.87
N ALA A 937 8.60 36.41 6.56
CA ALA A 937 7.70 35.67 5.67
C ALA A 937 7.55 34.19 6.08
N ILE A 938 8.66 33.51 6.40
CA ILE A 938 8.66 32.11 6.88
C ILE A 938 7.98 32.00 8.25
N SER A 939 8.28 32.91 9.18
CA SER A 939 7.63 32.97 10.50
C SER A 939 6.11 33.13 10.37
N LYS A 940 5.66 34.01 9.48
CA LYS A 940 4.24 34.24 9.18
C LYS A 940 3.55 33.01 8.60
N ASP A 941 4.19 32.29 7.67
CA ASP A 941 3.64 31.04 7.13
C ASP A 941 3.59 29.93 8.19
N ASN A 942 4.61 29.81 9.03
CA ASN A 942 4.64 28.85 10.14
C ASN A 942 3.53 29.14 11.16
N ILE A 943 3.25 30.40 11.48
CA ILE A 943 2.12 30.80 12.33
C ILE A 943 0.77 30.45 11.68
N LEU A 944 0.61 30.68 10.37
CA LEU A 944 -0.60 30.30 9.64
C LEU A 944 -0.79 28.77 9.63
N TYR A 945 0.26 27.99 9.40
CA TYR A 945 0.20 26.53 9.45
C TYR A 945 -0.18 25.99 10.85
N LEU A 946 0.33 26.61 11.92
CA LEU A 946 -0.09 26.26 13.28
C LEU A 946 -1.56 26.60 13.55
N GLN A 947 -2.08 27.71 13.00
CA GLN A 947 -3.51 28.03 13.06
C GLN A 947 -4.38 27.08 12.22
N GLU A 948 -3.88 26.61 11.07
CA GLU A 948 -4.52 25.56 10.26
C GLU A 948 -4.60 24.25 11.04
N GLN A 949 -3.49 23.78 11.62
CA GLN A 949 -3.47 22.59 12.49
C GLN A 949 -4.37 22.75 13.72
N GLU A 950 -4.32 23.88 14.44
CA GLU A 950 -5.12 24.08 15.64
C GLU A 950 -6.63 24.08 15.34
N LYS A 951 -7.03 24.63 14.18
CA LYS A 951 -8.41 24.56 13.69
C LYS A 951 -8.83 23.13 13.32
N GLU A 952 -7.97 22.37 12.65
CA GLU A 952 -8.25 20.97 12.32
C GLU A 952 -8.26 20.06 13.57
N ALA A 953 -7.38 20.31 14.53
CA ALA A 953 -7.35 19.64 15.82
C ALA A 953 -8.60 19.94 16.65
N ARG A 954 -9.11 21.19 16.65
CA ARG A 954 -10.43 21.51 17.26
C ARG A 954 -11.58 20.77 16.56
N ASN A 955 -11.59 20.71 15.23
CA ASN A 955 -12.60 19.97 14.48
C ASN A 955 -12.55 18.46 14.81
N ARG A 956 -11.36 17.84 14.78
CA ARG A 956 -11.14 16.46 15.21
C ARG A 956 -11.54 16.25 16.67
N ALA A 957 -11.20 17.15 17.60
CA ALA A 957 -11.52 17.00 19.02
C ALA A 957 -13.03 17.09 19.28
N ALA A 958 -13.75 17.98 18.60
CA ALA A 958 -15.21 18.06 18.66
C ALA A 958 -15.87 16.79 18.10
N TYR A 959 -15.30 16.20 17.05
CA TYR A 959 -15.80 14.97 16.42
C TYR A 959 -15.43 13.69 17.21
N ILE A 960 -14.27 13.66 17.85
CA ILE A 960 -13.83 12.54 18.70
C ILE A 960 -14.54 12.55 20.06
N SER A 961 -14.92 13.73 20.59
CA SER A 961 -15.67 13.81 21.84
C SER A 961 -17.10 13.27 21.75
N THR A 962 -17.63 13.10 20.54
CA THR A 962 -18.94 12.47 20.27
C THR A 962 -18.84 10.98 19.88
N LEU A 963 -17.64 10.40 19.83
CA LEU A 963 -17.42 8.99 19.51
C LEU A 963 -17.20 8.12 20.77
N PRO A 964 -17.86 6.96 20.89
CA PRO A 964 -17.50 5.97 21.91
C PRO A 964 -16.05 5.48 21.74
N LYS A 965 -15.30 5.43 22.85
CA LYS A 965 -13.89 4.96 22.83
C LYS A 965 -13.82 3.50 22.42
N SER A 966 -13.05 3.20 21.37
CA SER A 966 -12.78 1.84 20.92
C SER A 966 -11.88 1.06 21.89
N PRO A 967 -12.15 -0.24 22.14
CA PRO A 967 -11.19 -1.13 22.81
C PRO A 967 -9.95 -1.40 21.94
N LEU A 968 -8.86 -1.88 22.55
CA LEU A 968 -7.67 -2.35 21.85
C LEU A 968 -7.74 -3.86 21.63
N TRP A 969 -8.06 -4.30 20.40
CA TRP A 969 -8.37 -5.70 20.07
C TRP A 969 -7.17 -6.58 19.70
N TRP A 970 -5.99 -5.99 19.45
CA TRP A 970 -4.84 -6.70 18.88
C TRP A 970 -3.88 -7.33 19.91
N ARG A 971 -4.20 -7.31 21.21
CA ARG A 971 -3.24 -7.70 22.25
C ARG A 971 -3.32 -9.17 22.70
N ASP A 972 -4.38 -9.87 22.34
CA ASP A 972 -4.70 -11.19 22.89
C ASP A 972 -4.14 -12.37 22.07
N PHE A 973 -3.43 -12.09 20.97
CA PHE A 973 -2.77 -13.10 20.12
C PHE A 973 -1.24 -13.22 20.33
N ASP A 974 -0.61 -12.31 21.09
CA ASP A 974 0.83 -12.34 21.41
C ASP A 974 1.12 -13.09 22.73
N ARG A 975 0.36 -14.15 23.03
CA ARG A 975 0.58 -15.03 24.19
C ARG A 975 0.44 -16.51 23.84
N ASP A 976 1.49 -17.07 23.24
CA ASP A 976 1.77 -18.50 23.38
C ASP A 976 3.26 -18.82 23.14
N LYS A 977 4.09 -18.58 24.18
CA LYS A 977 5.40 -19.18 24.51
C LYS A 977 6.21 -18.32 25.49
N ASP A 978 6.28 -18.74 26.75
CA ASP A 978 7.51 -19.28 27.37
C ASP A 978 7.39 -19.41 28.91
N ASP A 979 7.70 -20.61 29.40
CA ASP A 979 8.12 -21.05 30.75
C ASP A 979 7.26 -20.84 32.03
N GLU A 980 7.52 -21.73 33.00
CA GLU A 980 6.86 -21.86 34.30
C GLU A 980 7.40 -20.88 35.36
N GLY A 981 6.56 -20.45 36.31
CA GLY A 981 7.01 -19.61 37.43
C GLY A 981 5.97 -19.40 38.54
N SER A 982 6.07 -20.14 39.64
CA SER A 982 5.13 -20.10 40.77
C SER A 982 5.16 -18.77 41.56
N SER A 983 4.00 -18.16 41.78
CA SER A 983 3.44 -17.87 43.12
C SER A 983 2.11 -17.12 43.04
N GLY A 984 1.23 -17.28 44.05
CA GLY A 984 -0.15 -16.77 44.02
C GLY A 984 -0.44 -15.62 45.02
N GLY A 985 -1.57 -14.93 44.79
CA GLY A 985 -2.12 -13.92 45.71
C GLY A 985 -3.59 -13.64 45.42
N CYS A 986 -4.42 -13.60 46.46
CA CYS A 986 -5.88 -13.40 46.34
C CYS A 986 -6.26 -11.93 46.61
N GLY A 987 -7.18 -11.37 45.81
CA GLY A 987 -7.76 -10.03 46.00
C GLY A 987 -9.06 -9.86 45.18
N PRO A 988 -10.08 -9.12 45.65
CA PRO A 988 -11.44 -9.27 45.15
C PRO A 988 -11.94 -8.24 44.11
N ALA A 989 -12.73 -8.74 43.18
CA ALA A 989 -13.91 -8.14 42.52
C ALA A 989 -14.03 -6.61 42.35
N ALA A 990 -13.92 -6.16 41.09
CA ALA A 990 -14.67 -5.02 40.55
C ALA A 990 -15.07 -5.35 39.09
N GLY A 991 -16.32 -5.07 38.71
CA GLY A 991 -16.86 -5.47 37.41
C GLY A 991 -16.79 -4.37 36.34
N GLY A 992 -16.52 -4.75 35.10
CA GLY A 992 -16.59 -3.89 33.92
C GLY A 992 -16.72 -4.73 32.66
N GLY A 993 -17.93 -4.87 32.12
CA GLY A 993 -18.20 -5.72 30.97
C GLY A 993 -17.73 -5.09 29.66
N GLY A 994 -16.79 -5.75 28.97
CA GLY A 994 -16.57 -5.51 27.54
C GLY A 994 -17.64 -6.23 26.71
N SER A 995 -18.03 -5.67 25.57
CA SER A 995 -18.91 -6.34 24.62
C SER A 995 -18.16 -7.45 23.88
N GLY A 996 -18.39 -8.69 24.31
CA GLY A 996 -17.84 -9.89 23.65
C GLY A 996 -18.18 -9.88 22.15
N SER A 997 -17.15 -9.88 21.31
CA SER A 997 -17.34 -9.93 19.86
C SER A 997 -17.34 -11.37 19.38
N PHE A 998 -18.05 -11.59 18.27
CA PHE A 998 -18.25 -12.86 17.57
C PHE A 998 -16.96 -13.29 16.83
N HIS A 999 -15.84 -13.35 17.55
CA HIS A 999 -14.48 -13.35 17.01
C HIS A 999 -13.60 -14.52 17.47
N GLY A 1000 -14.05 -15.30 18.45
CA GLY A 1000 -13.62 -16.67 18.68
C GLY A 1000 -14.68 -17.65 18.16
N LEU A 1001 -14.22 -18.83 17.72
CA LEU A 1001 -15.03 -20.02 17.40
C LEU A 1001 -16.12 -19.85 16.32
N VAL A 1002 -15.68 -19.62 15.08
CA VAL A 1002 -16.31 -20.23 13.88
C VAL A 1002 -15.19 -20.77 12.97
N PHE A 1003 -14.57 -21.88 13.41
CA PHE A 1003 -13.54 -22.69 12.74
C PHE A 1003 -12.30 -21.92 12.24
#